data_AF-A0AAU4H2Z6-F1
#
_entry.id   AF-A0AAU4H2Z6-F1
#
_cell.length_a   1.000
_cell.length_b   1.000
_cell.length_c   1.000
_cell.angle_alpha   90.00
_cell.angle_beta   90.00
_cell.angle_gamma   90.00
#
_symmetry.space_group_name_H-M   'P 1'
#
loop_
_entity.id
_entity.type
_entity.pdbx_description
1 polymer ?
#
loop_
_entity_poly.entity_id
_entity_poly.type
_entity_poly.pdbx_seq_one_letter_code
_entity_poly.pdbx_strand_id
1 'polypeptide(L)'
;MGAPTVSRDPVDGERATKDLPAILSEDEAEDILRHAAESGRRIHGYHNDNYVLTLTDAFMAARVGRDPGAHVTVRMRRRDVLPVVIRTWDSETEILRAIGAVLKHIPESLVRAGGFVVHSYVEGEPLSRTSEYGAHVDRPRIEQLTGLMAQMAQVGRESLPPLPDDWPADGESQGFLRALVHQTDRQIRQANWPEFGSLFNDLGVADDALEQLADRVPDMKERPYSLLHTDLHRDNVIVTDGGNPPLVCVDWELATYGDPLHDLATHLVRMGYPSYQRRVVTEVWADAMRAVRPAAVHGLDEDLKHYIAFERAQSVYPDIMRAARSLTEKFDQESLDRATRAVRKALKAAAVSLWLPRVPDRAEIAWAIERWLESRRRSAANEEQPDVLPVWVPDEAVKEHADFPFWAVSEALAAAAGPVPGGPVFKGTVHLNSVVRVKNIKAPVVVRRMAADFCRREPTFFNEHEVLQAIESSKVAAAVPRIFALGKSHREEPFAIHTYEGPPDLRRLPDHPVDGLLPHEADGLIDQLCALTKLDYRLIAPEAGRGGFYTWLSEQLVDLVGNLPEKSRRVARFLGLPDAAGLRVMLARHGMTHRRPALLHGDLNPWNLVRRDDALALTLIDWEMAVVGDPLYELVRHMHLTPTRREIRERMFDRWERRLASEFTDGWRQDWHVYRKVETVRSAYIDLDRLVTGVNLDAPNVRRAIDSYAVTLALATGSLGLPARPMDNPHLTLTNAPA
;
A
#
# COMPACT_ATOMS: atom_id res chain seq x y z
N MET A 1 -58.24 30.64 -36.14
CA MET A 1 -58.42 31.65 -35.08
C MET A 1 -57.04 32.03 -34.60
N GLY A 2 -56.64 33.27 -34.85
CA GLY A 2 -55.27 33.75 -34.70
C GLY A 2 -54.89 34.04 -33.25
N ALA A 3 -53.66 33.71 -32.90
CA ALA A 3 -52.94 34.28 -31.77
C ALA A 3 -52.01 35.39 -32.30
N PRO A 4 -51.85 36.52 -31.59
CA PRO A 4 -51.14 37.68 -32.13
C PRO A 4 -49.63 37.52 -31.95
N THR A 5 -48.89 37.92 -32.98
CA THR A 5 -47.47 38.28 -32.92
C THR A 5 -47.30 39.53 -32.06
N VAL A 6 -46.54 39.42 -30.97
CA VAL A 6 -46.06 40.57 -30.20
C VAL A 6 -44.55 40.72 -30.40
N SER A 7 -44.22 41.98 -30.71
CA SER A 7 -42.93 42.52 -31.13
C SER A 7 -41.78 42.20 -30.17
N ARG A 8 -40.60 41.97 -30.77
CA ARG A 8 -39.30 42.09 -30.12
C ARG A 8 -38.98 43.57 -29.99
N ASP A 9 -39.04 44.10 -28.77
CA ASP A 9 -38.24 45.26 -28.39
C ASP A 9 -37.10 44.80 -27.48
N PRO A 10 -35.87 45.28 -27.69
CA PRO A 10 -34.73 44.92 -26.88
C PRO A 10 -34.84 45.68 -25.55
N VAL A 11 -35.06 44.95 -24.46
CA VAL A 11 -34.80 45.51 -23.14
C VAL A 11 -33.29 45.50 -22.97
N ASP A 12 -32.69 46.68 -23.19
CA ASP A 12 -31.42 47.10 -22.61
C ASP A 12 -31.51 46.93 -21.09
N GLY A 13 -31.24 45.70 -20.64
CA GLY A 13 -30.83 45.45 -19.27
C GLY A 13 -29.32 45.49 -19.28
N GLU A 14 -28.76 46.63 -18.87
CA GLU A 14 -27.38 46.75 -18.41
C GLU A 14 -27.08 45.54 -17.52
N ARG A 15 -26.39 44.54 -18.10
CA ARG A 15 -25.63 43.61 -17.30
C ARG A 15 -24.61 44.48 -16.61
N ALA A 16 -24.85 44.79 -15.34
CA ALA A 16 -23.81 45.25 -14.44
C ALA A 16 -22.66 44.25 -14.59
N THR A 17 -21.66 44.64 -15.37
CA THR A 17 -20.36 44.01 -15.46
C THR A 17 -19.77 44.13 -14.07
N LYS A 18 -20.08 43.17 -13.18
CA LYS A 18 -19.32 43.01 -11.96
C LYS A 18 -17.88 42.76 -12.38
N ASP A 19 -17.04 43.70 -11.98
CA ASP A 19 -15.69 43.98 -12.42
C ASP A 19 -14.86 42.73 -12.76
N LEU A 20 -14.37 42.67 -13.99
CA LEU A 20 -13.20 41.85 -14.30
C LEU A 20 -12.05 42.38 -13.43
N PRO A 21 -11.26 41.51 -12.77
CA PRO A 21 -10.11 41.98 -12.00
C PRO A 21 -9.19 42.75 -12.93
N ALA A 22 -8.70 43.90 -12.45
CA ALA A 22 -7.79 44.73 -13.22
C ALA A 22 -6.57 43.87 -13.62
N ILE A 23 -6.36 43.71 -14.93
CA ILE A 23 -5.13 43.10 -15.45
C ILE A 23 -4.06 44.17 -15.27
N LEU A 24 -3.22 44.00 -14.24
CA LEU A 24 -2.05 44.84 -14.01
C LEU A 24 -1.00 44.59 -15.08
N SER A 25 -0.19 45.59 -15.41
CA SER A 25 1.06 45.34 -16.12
C SER A 25 2.02 44.52 -15.24
N GLU A 26 3.01 43.86 -15.85
CA GLU A 26 4.01 43.10 -15.09
C GLU A 26 4.77 43.97 -14.09
N ASP A 27 5.12 45.20 -14.47
CA ASP A 27 5.81 46.17 -13.59
C ASP A 27 4.96 46.56 -12.37
N GLU A 28 3.66 46.83 -12.58
CA GLU A 28 2.72 47.18 -11.50
C GLU A 28 2.50 46.01 -10.53
N ALA A 29 2.51 44.79 -11.06
CA ALA A 29 2.38 43.57 -10.29
C ALA A 29 3.63 43.30 -9.44
N GLU A 30 4.82 43.52 -10.00
CA GLU A 30 6.09 43.42 -9.25
C GLU A 30 6.18 44.44 -8.12
N ASP A 31 5.65 45.66 -8.30
CA ASP A 31 5.67 46.68 -7.24
C ASP A 31 4.79 46.32 -6.04
N ILE A 32 3.58 45.78 -6.27
CA ILE A 32 2.72 45.25 -5.20
C ILE A 32 3.41 44.10 -4.47
N LEU A 33 4.07 43.21 -5.22
CA LEU A 33 4.78 42.06 -4.66
C LEU A 33 5.97 42.48 -3.79
N ARG A 34 6.78 43.41 -4.29
CA ARG A 34 7.91 44.02 -3.57
C ARG A 34 7.44 44.67 -2.28
N HIS A 35 6.38 45.47 -2.36
CA HIS A 35 5.83 46.16 -1.21
C HIS A 35 5.26 45.19 -0.17
N ALA A 36 4.58 44.12 -0.61
CA ALA A 36 4.08 43.07 0.26
C ALA A 36 5.20 42.29 0.97
N ALA A 37 6.33 42.04 0.29
CA ALA A 37 7.49 41.38 0.88
C ALA A 37 8.24 42.28 1.89
N GLU A 38 8.31 43.59 1.65
CA GLU A 38 9.03 44.55 2.51
C GLU A 38 8.23 44.99 3.73
N SER A 39 6.90 45.19 3.57
CA SER A 39 6.05 45.83 4.57
C SER A 39 4.88 44.98 5.05
N GLY A 40 4.57 43.88 4.35
CA GLY A 40 3.46 43.00 4.69
C GLY A 40 3.77 42.09 5.87
N ARG A 41 2.74 41.80 6.68
CA ARG A 41 2.81 40.79 7.74
C ARG A 41 2.73 39.40 7.09
N ARG A 42 3.80 38.62 7.17
CA ARG A 42 3.82 37.24 6.68
C ARG A 42 2.90 36.36 7.54
N ILE A 43 2.00 35.64 6.90
CA ILE A 43 1.19 34.57 7.48
C ILE A 43 1.67 33.26 6.87
N HIS A 44 1.86 32.23 7.71
CA HIS A 44 2.28 30.91 7.22
C HIS A 44 1.12 30.20 6.51
N GLY A 45 1.33 29.83 5.25
CA GLY A 45 0.51 28.87 4.51
C GLY A 45 1.34 27.64 4.13
N TYR A 46 0.67 26.49 3.96
CA TYR A 46 1.35 25.23 3.60
C TYR A 46 1.77 25.19 2.11
N HIS A 47 1.00 25.83 1.24
CA HIS A 47 1.21 25.82 -0.23
C HIS A 47 1.64 27.19 -0.79
N ASN A 48 1.30 28.27 -0.09
CA ASN A 48 1.54 29.64 -0.53
C ASN A 48 2.26 30.44 0.57
N ASP A 49 3.14 31.35 0.16
CA ASP A 49 3.59 32.44 1.03
C ASP A 49 2.53 33.54 0.99
N ASN A 50 1.91 33.78 2.15
CA ASN A 50 0.83 34.75 2.29
C ASN A 50 1.35 35.99 3.00
N TYR A 51 1.11 37.17 2.43
CA TYR A 51 1.43 38.46 3.01
C TYR A 51 0.15 39.26 3.19
N VAL A 52 -0.12 39.73 4.41
CA VAL A 52 -1.19 40.70 4.65
C VAL A 52 -0.60 42.08 4.53
N LEU A 53 -1.12 42.82 3.56
CA LEU A 53 -0.70 44.17 3.24
C LEU A 53 -1.83 45.16 3.53
N THR A 54 -1.50 46.25 4.21
CA THR A 54 -2.38 47.42 4.34
C THR A 54 -2.12 48.34 3.17
N LEU A 55 -3.15 48.66 2.38
CA LEU A 55 -3.04 49.52 1.20
C LEU A 55 -2.96 51.00 1.61
N THR A 56 -1.81 51.45 2.10
CA THR A 56 -1.61 52.84 2.56
C THR A 56 -1.46 53.83 1.40
N ASP A 57 -1.00 53.36 0.24
CA ASP A 57 -0.87 54.13 -0.99
C ASP A 57 -2.19 54.14 -1.77
N ALA A 58 -2.70 55.34 -2.07
CA ALA A 58 -3.98 55.51 -2.75
C ALA A 58 -3.97 55.03 -4.21
N PHE A 59 -2.82 55.06 -4.87
CA PHE A 59 -2.66 54.53 -6.22
C PHE A 59 -2.72 53.00 -6.22
N MET A 60 -2.01 52.34 -5.28
CA MET A 60 -2.10 50.88 -5.11
C MET A 60 -3.52 50.43 -4.73
N ALA A 61 -4.19 51.17 -3.84
CA ALA A 61 -5.57 50.86 -3.42
C ALA A 61 -6.55 50.91 -4.60
N ALA A 62 -6.50 51.98 -5.40
CA ALA A 62 -7.32 52.11 -6.60
C ALA A 62 -7.08 50.97 -7.61
N ARG A 63 -5.83 50.49 -7.74
CA ARG A 63 -5.46 49.46 -8.70
C ARG A 63 -6.01 48.07 -8.37
N VAL A 64 -6.20 47.77 -7.08
CA VAL A 64 -6.83 46.52 -6.62
C VAL A 64 -8.33 46.68 -6.33
N GLY A 65 -8.92 47.83 -6.67
CA GLY A 65 -10.34 48.12 -6.48
C GLY A 65 -10.74 48.20 -5.00
N ARG A 66 -9.90 48.82 -4.16
CA ARG A 66 -10.13 48.99 -2.71
C ARG A 66 -9.82 50.41 -2.24
N ASP A 67 -10.37 50.76 -1.09
CA ASP A 67 -10.12 52.04 -0.45
C ASP A 67 -8.74 52.07 0.24
N PRO A 68 -8.07 53.24 0.30
CA PRO A 68 -6.86 53.39 1.09
C PRO A 68 -7.09 53.00 2.55
N GLY A 69 -6.20 52.20 3.11
CA GLY A 69 -6.29 51.62 4.45
C GLY A 69 -6.92 50.22 4.50
N ALA A 70 -7.48 49.70 3.40
CA ALA A 70 -7.98 48.34 3.34
C ALA A 70 -6.85 47.28 3.42
N HIS A 71 -7.15 46.13 4.01
CA HIS A 71 -6.25 44.99 4.07
C HIS A 71 -6.47 44.03 2.88
N VAL A 72 -5.37 43.52 2.31
CA VAL A 72 -5.39 42.49 1.26
C VAL A 72 -4.41 41.37 1.58
N THR A 73 -4.70 40.17 1.07
CA THR A 73 -3.79 39.02 1.16
C THR A 73 -3.13 38.81 -0.20
N VAL A 74 -1.82 39.02 -0.26
CA VAL A 74 -0.99 38.68 -1.43
C VAL A 74 -0.48 37.26 -1.24
N ARG A 75 -0.85 36.35 -2.16
CA ARG A 75 -0.55 34.92 -2.11
C ARG A 75 0.41 34.57 -3.24
N MET A 76 1.58 34.04 -2.89
CA MET A 76 2.58 33.55 -3.84
C MET A 76 2.72 32.04 -3.75
N ARG A 77 2.58 31.34 -4.87
CA ARG A 77 2.76 29.89 -4.91
C ARG A 77 4.21 29.52 -4.65
N ARG A 78 4.45 28.67 -3.64
CA ARG A 78 5.78 28.15 -3.38
C ARG A 78 6.15 27.12 -4.44
N ARG A 79 7.28 27.32 -5.11
CA ARG A 79 7.77 26.40 -6.16
C ARG A 79 8.40 25.12 -5.59
N ASP A 80 8.82 25.13 -4.32
CA ASP A 80 9.55 24.03 -3.68
C ASP A 80 8.66 23.11 -2.81
N VAL A 81 7.33 23.33 -2.82
CA VAL A 81 6.38 22.54 -2.02
C VAL A 81 6.07 21.23 -2.71
N LEU A 82 6.17 20.14 -1.95
CA LEU A 82 5.82 18.80 -2.42
C LEU A 82 4.37 18.74 -2.90
N PRO A 83 4.08 18.10 -4.05
CA PRO A 83 2.71 17.87 -4.49
C PRO A 83 2.06 16.83 -3.57
N VAL A 84 1.36 17.27 -2.52
CA VAL A 84 0.82 16.40 -1.45
C VAL A 84 -0.67 16.54 -1.23
N VAL A 85 -1.38 17.10 -2.21
CA VAL A 85 -2.82 17.36 -2.18
C VAL A 85 -3.42 17.05 -3.54
N ILE A 86 -4.67 16.61 -3.54
CA ILE A 86 -5.44 16.44 -4.78
C ILE A 86 -5.95 17.81 -5.19
N ARG A 87 -5.65 18.24 -6.42
CA ARG A 87 -6.25 19.42 -7.03
C ARG A 87 -7.18 19.00 -8.15
N THR A 88 -8.44 19.44 -8.04
CA THR A 88 -9.45 19.24 -9.09
C THR A 88 -9.40 20.37 -10.11
N TRP A 89 -9.16 21.60 -9.63
CA TRP A 89 -9.02 22.79 -10.47
C TRP A 89 -7.66 23.46 -10.21
N ASP A 90 -7.07 24.03 -11.25
CA ASP A 90 -5.75 24.67 -11.18
C ASP A 90 -5.77 26.08 -10.60
N SER A 91 -6.93 26.74 -10.56
CA SER A 91 -7.06 28.15 -10.22
C SER A 91 -8.09 28.41 -9.11
N GLU A 92 -7.59 28.72 -7.90
CA GLU A 92 -8.42 29.19 -6.78
C GLU A 92 -9.23 30.44 -7.18
N THR A 93 -8.67 31.33 -8.01
CA THR A 93 -9.36 32.50 -8.54
C THR A 93 -10.62 32.15 -9.32
N GLU A 94 -10.60 31.12 -10.17
CA GLU A 94 -11.77 30.70 -10.94
C GLU A 94 -12.85 30.12 -10.03
N ILE A 95 -12.44 29.37 -9.00
CA ILE A 95 -13.34 28.85 -7.97
C ILE A 95 -14.02 30.03 -7.26
N LEU A 96 -13.25 30.96 -6.66
CA LEU A 96 -13.78 32.09 -5.90
C LEU A 96 -14.75 32.95 -6.73
N ARG A 97 -14.47 33.17 -8.02
CA ARG A 97 -15.40 33.88 -8.92
C ARG A 97 -16.70 33.12 -9.16
N ALA A 98 -16.59 31.82 -9.41
CA ALA A 98 -17.75 30.94 -9.61
C ALA A 98 -18.67 30.93 -8.38
N ILE A 99 -18.08 30.84 -7.19
CA ILE A 99 -18.85 30.68 -5.95
C ILE A 99 -19.31 32.00 -5.34
N GLY A 100 -18.62 33.12 -5.60
CA GLY A 100 -18.94 34.44 -5.03
C GLY A 100 -20.29 35.02 -5.46
N ALA A 101 -20.91 34.48 -6.52
CA ALA A 101 -22.28 34.81 -6.89
C ALA A 101 -23.33 34.20 -5.93
N VAL A 102 -23.00 33.08 -5.30
CA VAL A 102 -23.91 32.29 -4.44
C VAL A 102 -23.53 32.46 -2.96
N LEU A 103 -22.23 32.33 -2.65
CA LEU A 103 -21.68 32.46 -1.31
C LEU A 103 -21.19 33.90 -1.10
N LYS A 104 -21.92 34.66 -0.26
CA LYS A 104 -21.66 36.10 -0.04
C LYS A 104 -20.47 36.40 0.89
N HIS A 105 -19.95 35.39 1.57
CA HIS A 105 -19.04 35.55 2.70
C HIS A 105 -17.79 34.69 2.51
N ILE A 106 -17.04 35.01 1.45
CA ILE A 106 -15.79 34.34 1.07
C ILE A 106 -14.75 35.40 0.65
N PRO A 107 -13.46 35.06 0.59
CA PRO A 107 -12.46 35.93 -0.01
C PRO A 107 -12.78 36.24 -1.48
N GLU A 108 -12.69 37.51 -1.88
CA GLU A 108 -12.79 37.94 -3.27
C GLU A 108 -11.42 37.91 -3.94
N SER A 109 -11.33 37.40 -5.17
CA SER A 109 -10.11 37.51 -5.98
C SER A 109 -10.08 38.87 -6.68
N LEU A 110 -9.15 39.74 -6.26
CA LEU A 110 -9.05 41.14 -6.69
C LEU A 110 -8.16 41.31 -7.92
N VAL A 111 -6.99 40.65 -7.90
CA VAL A 111 -5.97 40.75 -8.95
C VAL A 111 -5.28 39.40 -9.14
N ARG A 112 -4.91 39.10 -10.38
CA ARG A 112 -4.04 37.98 -10.75
C ARG A 112 -2.96 38.49 -11.72
N ALA A 113 -1.70 38.35 -11.36
CA ALA A 113 -0.56 38.75 -12.20
C ALA A 113 0.71 37.98 -11.82
N GLY A 114 1.63 37.77 -12.77
CA GLY A 114 3.03 37.38 -12.49
C GLY A 114 3.28 36.16 -11.58
N GLY A 115 2.33 35.21 -11.46
CA GLY A 115 2.46 34.04 -10.57
C GLY A 115 2.03 34.25 -9.12
N PHE A 116 1.39 35.38 -8.80
CA PHE A 116 0.75 35.64 -7.51
C PHE A 116 -0.72 36.05 -7.68
N VAL A 117 -1.46 35.98 -6.59
CA VAL A 117 -2.88 36.36 -6.54
C VAL A 117 -3.12 37.27 -5.34
N VAL A 118 -3.91 38.32 -5.52
CA VAL A 118 -4.36 39.21 -4.45
C VAL A 118 -5.81 38.90 -4.12
N HIS A 119 -6.07 38.53 -2.88
CA HIS A 119 -7.41 38.32 -2.34
C HIS A 119 -7.79 39.43 -1.36
N SER A 120 -9.09 39.69 -1.20
CA SER A 120 -9.56 40.49 -0.06
C SER A 120 -9.16 39.81 1.24
N TYR A 121 -8.69 40.60 2.22
CA TYR A 121 -8.44 40.06 3.55
C TYR A 121 -9.75 39.85 4.30
N VAL A 122 -9.83 38.76 5.07
CA VAL A 122 -10.96 38.47 5.94
C VAL A 122 -10.57 38.86 7.35
N GLU A 123 -11.24 39.87 7.90
CA GLU A 123 -11.01 40.34 9.27
C GLU A 123 -11.45 39.32 10.31
N GLY A 124 -10.60 39.14 11.32
CA GLY A 124 -10.82 38.21 12.41
C GLY A 124 -9.62 37.30 12.67
N GLU A 125 -9.88 36.22 13.40
CA GLU A 125 -8.85 35.29 13.86
C GLU A 125 -9.18 33.84 13.50
N PRO A 126 -8.19 33.00 13.11
CA PRO A 126 -8.43 31.58 12.89
C PRO A 126 -9.00 30.92 14.15
N LEU A 127 -9.96 30.02 13.97
CA LEU A 127 -10.58 29.28 15.07
C LEU A 127 -9.54 28.53 15.92
N SER A 128 -8.42 28.11 15.33
CA SER A 128 -7.31 27.46 16.04
C SER A 128 -6.67 28.31 17.14
N ARG A 129 -6.77 29.65 17.06
CA ARG A 129 -6.31 30.55 18.15
C ARG A 129 -7.20 30.51 19.39
N THR A 130 -8.49 30.21 19.22
CA THR A 130 -9.46 30.18 20.32
C THR A 130 -9.85 28.76 20.73
N SER A 131 -9.54 27.76 19.89
CA SER A 131 -9.85 26.36 20.14
C SER A 131 -8.73 25.47 19.57
N GLU A 132 -7.88 24.93 20.45
CA GLU A 132 -6.76 24.06 20.06
C GLU A 132 -7.21 22.70 19.50
N TYR A 133 -6.38 22.04 18.69
CA TYR A 133 -6.68 20.70 18.17
C TYR A 133 -7.08 19.71 19.29
N GLY A 134 -8.21 19.02 19.14
CA GLY A 134 -8.75 18.13 20.18
C GLY A 134 -9.69 18.82 21.18
N ALA A 135 -9.76 20.15 21.21
CA ALA A 135 -10.64 20.88 22.11
C ALA A 135 -12.11 20.77 21.69
N HIS A 136 -13.01 20.91 22.67
CA HIS A 136 -14.45 20.97 22.44
C HIS A 136 -14.82 22.18 21.58
N VAL A 137 -15.69 21.98 20.59
CA VAL A 137 -16.32 23.07 19.82
C VAL A 137 -17.79 23.14 20.21
N ASP A 138 -18.26 24.30 20.63
CA ASP A 138 -19.63 24.48 21.09
C ASP A 138 -20.66 24.29 19.97
N ARG A 139 -21.88 23.87 20.36
CA ARG A 139 -22.93 23.52 19.42
C ARG A 139 -23.29 24.63 18.41
N PRO A 140 -23.39 25.93 18.79
CA PRO A 140 -23.67 26.99 17.83
C PRO A 140 -22.61 27.11 16.73
N ARG A 141 -21.32 26.91 17.05
CA ARG A 141 -20.26 26.90 16.04
C ARG A 141 -20.35 25.68 15.14
N ILE A 142 -20.71 24.51 15.67
CA ILE A 142 -20.97 23.30 14.87
C ILE A 142 -22.14 23.55 13.89
N GLU A 143 -23.22 24.16 14.35
CA GLU A 143 -24.38 24.54 13.51
C GLU A 143 -23.98 25.52 12.40
N GLN A 144 -23.11 26.50 12.70
CA GLN A 144 -22.60 27.44 11.70
C GLN A 144 -21.72 26.73 10.65
N LEU A 145 -20.77 25.89 11.08
CA LEU A 145 -19.88 25.15 10.19
C LEU A 145 -20.64 24.21 9.25
N THR A 146 -21.57 23.43 9.81
CA THR A 146 -22.41 22.52 9.03
C THR A 146 -23.40 23.27 8.14
N GLY A 147 -23.89 24.43 8.59
CA GLY A 147 -24.68 25.35 7.77
C GLY A 147 -23.90 25.88 6.56
N LEU A 148 -22.61 26.20 6.71
CA LEU A 148 -21.75 26.57 5.59
C LEU A 148 -21.62 25.42 4.58
N MET A 149 -21.44 24.18 5.04
CA MET A 149 -21.42 23.00 4.15
C MET A 149 -22.75 22.82 3.40
N ALA A 150 -23.89 23.05 4.06
CA ALA A 150 -25.19 23.02 3.42
C ALA A 150 -25.40 24.18 2.42
N GLN A 151 -24.78 25.35 2.64
CA GLN A 151 -24.79 26.45 1.66
C GLN A 151 -23.94 26.11 0.43
N MET A 152 -22.77 25.49 0.62
CA MET A 152 -21.95 25.00 -0.50
C MET A 152 -22.72 24.00 -1.37
N ALA A 153 -23.57 23.17 -0.76
CA ALA A 153 -24.42 22.21 -1.47
C ALA A 153 -25.45 22.82 -2.44
N GLN A 154 -25.69 24.14 -2.35
CA GLN A 154 -26.60 24.88 -3.24
C GLN A 154 -25.89 25.44 -4.47
N VAL A 155 -24.56 25.39 -4.53
CA VAL A 155 -23.81 25.84 -5.70
C VAL A 155 -23.98 24.81 -6.82
N GLY A 156 -24.64 25.24 -7.90
CA GLY A 156 -24.87 24.41 -9.08
C GLY A 156 -23.59 24.15 -9.87
N ARG A 157 -23.52 22.96 -10.50
CA ARG A 157 -22.37 22.52 -11.30
C ARG A 157 -22.04 23.50 -12.43
N GLU A 158 -23.07 24.08 -13.03
CA GLU A 158 -22.99 25.01 -14.15
C GLU A 158 -22.28 26.33 -13.83
N SER A 159 -22.22 26.69 -12.54
CA SER A 159 -21.50 27.88 -12.10
C SER A 159 -20.01 27.62 -11.92
N LEU A 160 -19.59 26.35 -11.78
CA LEU A 160 -18.23 25.94 -11.45
C LEU A 160 -17.35 25.72 -12.69
N PRO A 161 -16.01 25.83 -12.56
CA PRO A 161 -15.09 25.53 -13.65
C PRO A 161 -15.29 24.11 -14.23
N PRO A 162 -14.84 23.83 -15.47
CA PRO A 162 -14.91 22.49 -16.05
C PRO A 162 -14.20 21.47 -15.15
N LEU A 163 -14.75 20.27 -15.06
CA LEU A 163 -14.15 19.16 -14.31
C LEU A 163 -13.19 18.40 -15.25
N PRO A 164 -12.22 17.66 -14.71
CA PRO A 164 -11.39 16.75 -15.50
C PRO A 164 -12.23 15.76 -16.33
N ASP A 165 -11.71 15.34 -17.48
CA ASP A 165 -12.43 14.44 -18.41
C ASP A 165 -12.74 13.07 -17.78
N ASP A 166 -11.92 12.61 -16.83
CA ASP A 166 -12.05 11.35 -16.11
C ASP A 166 -12.91 11.47 -14.83
N TRP A 167 -13.59 12.60 -14.63
CA TRP A 167 -14.42 12.80 -13.45
C TRP A 167 -15.73 12.00 -13.53
N PRO A 168 -16.12 11.29 -12.46
CA PRO A 168 -17.30 10.44 -12.47
C PRO A 168 -18.60 11.23 -12.60
N ALA A 169 -19.66 10.54 -13.04
CA ALA A 169 -20.97 11.15 -13.23
C ALA A 169 -21.59 11.58 -11.90
N ASP A 170 -22.43 12.62 -11.92
CA ASP A 170 -23.19 13.06 -10.74
C ASP A 170 -24.06 11.91 -10.22
N GLY A 171 -24.01 11.64 -8.92
CA GLY A 171 -24.68 10.52 -8.26
C GLY A 171 -23.77 9.31 -8.01
N GLU A 172 -22.68 9.15 -8.75
CA GLU A 172 -21.85 7.93 -8.75
C GLU A 172 -20.83 7.88 -7.60
N SER A 173 -21.32 7.76 -6.37
CA SER A 173 -20.50 7.96 -5.16
C SER A 173 -19.34 6.96 -4.99
N GLN A 174 -19.54 5.70 -5.38
CA GLN A 174 -18.46 4.72 -5.45
C GLN A 174 -17.39 5.14 -6.48
N GLY A 175 -17.83 5.59 -7.65
CA GLY A 175 -16.97 6.12 -8.71
C GLY A 175 -16.18 7.33 -8.24
N PHE A 176 -16.80 8.25 -7.50
CA PHE A 176 -16.13 9.40 -6.89
C PHE A 176 -15.03 8.99 -5.91
N LEU A 177 -15.30 8.06 -5.00
CA LEU A 177 -14.27 7.60 -4.06
C LEU A 177 -13.12 6.90 -4.80
N ARG A 178 -13.40 6.06 -5.79
CA ARG A 178 -12.35 5.45 -6.65
C ARG A 178 -11.53 6.52 -7.37
N ALA A 179 -12.17 7.52 -7.96
CA ALA A 179 -11.50 8.64 -8.61
C ALA A 179 -10.55 9.37 -7.65
N LEU A 180 -10.98 9.67 -6.42
CA LEU A 180 -10.12 10.29 -5.40
C LEU A 180 -8.91 9.43 -5.03
N VAL A 181 -9.09 8.10 -4.92
CA VAL A 181 -7.98 7.17 -4.67
C VAL A 181 -6.98 7.20 -5.84
N HIS A 182 -7.45 7.13 -7.08
CA HIS A 182 -6.58 7.22 -8.25
C HIS A 182 -5.89 8.58 -8.38
N GLN A 183 -6.56 9.69 -8.04
CA GLN A 183 -5.94 11.01 -8.03
C GLN A 183 -4.90 11.15 -6.90
N THR A 184 -5.13 10.52 -5.74
CA THR A 184 -4.11 10.42 -4.67
C THR A 184 -2.88 9.67 -5.19
N ASP A 185 -3.09 8.56 -5.89
CA ASP A 185 -2.00 7.77 -6.45
C ASP A 185 -1.17 8.58 -7.45
N ARG A 186 -1.82 9.22 -8.41
CA ARG A 186 -1.17 10.01 -9.46
C ARG A 186 -0.52 11.29 -8.94
N GLN A 187 -1.26 12.12 -8.21
CA GLN A 187 -0.82 13.47 -7.84
C GLN A 187 0.09 13.48 -6.60
N ILE A 188 -0.03 12.49 -5.71
CA ILE A 188 0.71 12.46 -4.44
C ILE A 188 1.74 11.32 -4.45
N ARG A 189 1.32 10.06 -4.58
CA ARG A 189 2.27 8.95 -4.44
C ARG A 189 3.26 8.92 -5.60
N GLN A 190 2.78 8.79 -6.85
CA GLN A 190 3.61 8.68 -8.05
C GLN A 190 4.51 9.90 -8.23
N ALA A 191 3.95 11.11 -8.09
CA ALA A 191 4.69 12.37 -8.23
C ALA A 191 5.88 12.49 -7.26
N ASN A 192 5.77 11.91 -6.07
CA ASN A 192 6.82 11.93 -5.05
C ASN A 192 7.59 10.61 -4.92
N TRP A 193 7.24 9.59 -5.69
CA TRP A 193 7.86 8.27 -5.62
C TRP A 193 9.38 8.28 -5.87
N PRO A 194 9.92 9.07 -6.82
CA PRO A 194 11.36 9.15 -7.02
C PRO A 194 12.14 9.62 -5.78
N GLU A 195 11.53 10.49 -4.96
CA GLU A 195 12.18 11.01 -3.75
C GLU A 195 11.91 10.13 -2.51
N PHE A 196 10.69 9.61 -2.35
CA PHE A 196 10.25 8.97 -1.10
C PHE A 196 9.91 7.47 -1.22
N GLY A 197 9.97 6.88 -2.40
CA GLY A 197 9.57 5.48 -2.64
C GLY A 197 10.33 4.47 -1.77
N SER A 198 11.64 4.67 -1.59
CA SER A 198 12.45 3.81 -0.70
C SER A 198 12.01 3.90 0.76
N LEU A 199 11.68 5.11 1.24
CA LEU A 199 11.17 5.32 2.59
C LEU A 199 9.80 4.68 2.78
N PHE A 200 8.88 4.81 1.81
CA PHE A 200 7.57 4.14 1.87
C PHE A 200 7.72 2.62 1.95
N ASN A 201 8.60 2.05 1.13
CA ASN A 201 8.86 0.61 1.13
C ASN A 201 9.43 0.12 2.47
N ASP A 202 10.40 0.83 3.04
CA ASP A 202 10.98 0.50 4.35
C ASP A 202 9.95 0.57 5.49
N LEU A 203 9.00 1.50 5.37
CA LEU A 203 7.89 1.66 6.31
C LEU A 203 6.75 0.67 6.06
N GLY A 204 6.85 -0.19 5.04
CA GLY A 204 5.88 -1.22 4.71
C GLY A 204 4.66 -0.73 3.92
N VAL A 205 4.71 0.47 3.35
CA VAL A 205 3.67 1.00 2.45
C VAL A 205 3.99 0.56 1.03
N ALA A 206 3.20 -0.37 0.48
CA ALA A 206 3.40 -0.91 -0.86
C ALA A 206 3.20 0.15 -1.96
N ASP A 207 3.82 -0.07 -3.12
CA ASP A 207 3.72 0.81 -4.28
C ASP A 207 2.32 0.77 -4.92
N ASP A 208 1.63 -0.36 -4.84
CA ASP A 208 0.27 -0.58 -5.33
C ASP A 208 -0.82 -0.36 -4.24
N ALA A 209 -0.46 0.12 -3.05
CA ALA A 209 -1.37 0.19 -1.89
C ALA A 209 -2.65 1.01 -2.15
N LEU A 210 -2.56 2.08 -2.96
CA LEU A 210 -3.71 2.90 -3.35
C LEU A 210 -4.51 2.25 -4.49
N GLU A 211 -3.87 1.56 -5.43
CA GLU A 211 -4.56 0.80 -6.48
C GLU A 211 -5.43 -0.30 -5.84
N GLN A 212 -4.86 -1.07 -4.92
CA GLN A 212 -5.62 -2.06 -4.17
C GLN A 212 -6.73 -1.45 -3.32
N LEU A 213 -6.55 -0.23 -2.79
CA LEU A 213 -7.61 0.48 -2.08
C LEU A 213 -8.77 0.83 -3.03
N ALA A 214 -8.49 1.26 -4.26
CA ALA A 214 -9.50 1.57 -5.27
C ALA A 214 -10.34 0.33 -5.63
N ASP A 215 -9.69 -0.82 -5.82
CA ASP A 215 -10.35 -2.10 -6.12
C ASP A 215 -11.29 -2.57 -5.01
N ARG A 216 -11.02 -2.16 -3.77
CA ARG A 216 -11.77 -2.56 -2.57
C ARG A 216 -12.83 -1.55 -2.14
N VAL A 217 -12.99 -0.44 -2.85
CA VAL A 217 -14.05 0.52 -2.55
C VAL A 217 -15.40 -0.22 -2.65
N PRO A 218 -16.17 -0.30 -1.55
CA PRO A 218 -17.42 -1.06 -1.52
C PRO A 218 -18.51 -0.36 -2.32
N ASP A 219 -19.64 -1.04 -2.51
CA ASP A 219 -20.82 -0.41 -3.07
C ASP A 219 -21.37 0.65 -2.10
N MET A 220 -21.66 1.83 -2.63
CA MET A 220 -22.08 3.01 -1.87
C MET A 220 -23.42 3.50 -2.39
N LYS A 221 -24.20 4.16 -1.53
CA LYS A 221 -25.45 4.80 -1.95
C LYS A 221 -25.16 5.95 -2.90
N GLU A 222 -26.03 6.15 -3.86
CA GLU A 222 -25.96 7.30 -4.77
C GLU A 222 -26.40 8.56 -4.02
N ARG A 223 -25.56 9.59 -4.03
CA ARG A 223 -25.91 10.94 -3.56
C ARG A 223 -25.52 11.97 -4.60
N PRO A 224 -26.34 13.02 -4.74
CA PRO A 224 -26.07 14.04 -5.73
C PRO A 224 -24.89 14.91 -5.28
N TYR A 225 -23.98 15.22 -6.21
CA TYR A 225 -22.73 15.93 -5.97
C TYR A 225 -22.96 17.41 -5.66
N SER A 226 -22.05 17.98 -4.89
CA SER A 226 -22.01 19.39 -4.55
C SER A 226 -20.60 19.96 -4.62
N LEU A 227 -20.48 21.28 -4.58
CA LEU A 227 -19.24 21.94 -4.20
C LEU A 227 -18.82 21.48 -2.80
N LEU A 228 -17.57 21.05 -2.67
CA LEU A 228 -16.95 20.62 -1.43
C LEU A 228 -15.72 21.50 -1.17
N HIS A 229 -15.45 21.84 0.09
CA HIS A 229 -14.25 22.58 0.44
C HIS A 229 -13.01 21.68 0.53
N THR A 230 -13.17 20.46 1.06
CA THR A 230 -12.17 19.41 1.32
C THR A 230 -10.98 19.78 2.22
N ASP A 231 -11.00 20.98 2.80
CA ASP A 231 -9.96 21.44 3.72
C ASP A 231 -10.50 22.35 4.83
N LEU A 232 -11.73 22.07 5.27
CA LEU A 232 -12.39 22.85 6.31
C LEU A 232 -11.89 22.43 7.70
N HIS A 233 -10.84 23.05 8.20
CA HIS A 233 -10.32 22.86 9.56
C HIS A 233 -10.11 24.18 10.30
N ARG A 234 -9.67 24.11 11.57
CA ARG A 234 -9.61 25.25 12.50
C ARG A 234 -8.74 26.42 12.02
N ASP A 235 -7.75 26.18 11.17
CA ASP A 235 -6.91 27.26 10.63
C ASP A 235 -7.53 27.93 9.40
N ASN A 236 -8.41 27.21 8.68
CA ASN A 236 -9.11 27.67 7.48
C ASN A 236 -10.52 28.23 7.78
N VAL A 237 -10.85 28.38 9.07
CA VAL A 237 -12.10 28.99 9.54
C VAL A 237 -11.75 30.23 10.33
N ILE A 238 -12.12 31.40 9.82
CA ILE A 238 -11.92 32.69 10.47
C ILE A 238 -13.16 33.05 11.29
N VAL A 239 -12.97 33.30 12.58
CA VAL A 239 -13.98 33.87 13.47
C VAL A 239 -13.91 35.39 13.30
N THR A 240 -14.99 35.99 12.81
CA THR A 240 -15.00 37.43 12.51
C THR A 240 -15.21 38.27 13.77
N ASP A 241 -14.58 39.44 13.82
CA ASP A 241 -14.69 40.34 14.98
C ASP A 241 -16.09 40.94 15.14
N GLY A 242 -16.80 41.14 14.01
CA GLY A 242 -18.15 41.72 13.98
C GLY A 242 -19.28 40.71 14.20
N GLY A 243 -18.98 39.40 14.19
CA GLY A 243 -19.97 38.34 14.42
C GLY A 243 -21.02 38.14 13.32
N ASN A 244 -20.96 38.88 12.21
CA ASN A 244 -21.87 38.77 11.08
C ASN A 244 -21.14 38.92 9.72
N PRO A 245 -20.85 37.81 9.01
CA PRO A 245 -21.12 36.43 9.39
C PRO A 245 -20.19 36.01 10.55
N PRO A 246 -20.61 35.08 11.42
CA PRO A 246 -19.78 34.68 12.56
C PRO A 246 -18.51 33.91 12.14
N LEU A 247 -18.58 33.17 11.04
CA LEU A 247 -17.49 32.37 10.50
C LEU A 247 -17.34 32.60 8.99
N VAL A 248 -16.10 32.61 8.51
CA VAL A 248 -15.75 32.67 7.09
C VAL A 248 -14.74 31.57 6.76
N CYS A 249 -15.00 30.81 5.71
CA CYS A 249 -14.08 29.79 5.19
C CYS A 249 -13.09 30.43 4.21
N VAL A 250 -11.81 30.10 4.39
CA VAL A 250 -10.72 30.55 3.52
C VAL A 250 -9.97 29.34 2.96
N ASP A 251 -9.11 29.57 1.98
CA ASP A 251 -8.29 28.54 1.31
C ASP A 251 -9.12 27.55 0.47
N TRP A 252 -9.71 28.08 -0.60
CA TRP A 252 -10.59 27.33 -1.50
C TRP A 252 -9.82 26.54 -2.57
N GLU A 253 -8.50 26.49 -2.48
CA GLU A 253 -7.65 25.92 -3.52
C GLU A 253 -7.76 24.40 -3.69
N LEU A 254 -8.29 23.71 -2.68
CA LEU A 254 -8.56 22.27 -2.70
C LEU A 254 -10.04 21.95 -2.93
N ALA A 255 -10.86 22.97 -3.18
CA ALA A 255 -12.27 22.74 -3.44
C ALA A 255 -12.47 21.80 -4.64
N THR A 256 -13.53 21.02 -4.59
CA THR A 256 -13.87 20.04 -5.62
C THR A 256 -15.38 19.93 -5.80
N TYR A 257 -15.83 19.10 -6.73
CA TYR A 257 -17.24 18.80 -6.97
C TYR A 257 -17.48 17.30 -6.86
N GLY A 258 -18.24 16.87 -5.85
CA GLY A 258 -18.39 15.45 -5.59
C GLY A 258 -19.35 15.12 -4.45
N ASP A 259 -19.23 13.90 -3.94
CA ASP A 259 -20.05 13.38 -2.85
C ASP A 259 -19.93 14.20 -1.56
N PRO A 260 -21.04 14.76 -1.02
CA PRO A 260 -21.03 15.55 0.20
C PRO A 260 -20.44 14.85 1.44
N LEU A 261 -20.47 13.52 1.49
CA LEU A 261 -19.87 12.76 2.60
C LEU A 261 -18.35 12.87 2.66
N HIS A 262 -17.69 13.13 1.53
CA HIS A 262 -16.24 13.32 1.50
C HIS A 262 -15.83 14.56 2.32
N ASP A 263 -16.52 15.67 2.13
CA ASP A 263 -16.22 16.92 2.83
C ASP A 263 -16.48 16.78 4.34
N LEU A 264 -17.55 16.08 4.72
CA LEU A 264 -17.81 15.75 6.13
C LEU A 264 -16.69 14.87 6.72
N ALA A 265 -16.26 13.84 6.01
CA ALA A 265 -15.20 12.96 6.47
C ALA A 265 -13.87 13.72 6.68
N THR A 266 -13.47 14.53 5.71
CA THR A 266 -12.24 15.32 5.80
C THR A 266 -12.35 16.36 6.93
N HIS A 267 -13.51 17.03 7.07
CA HIS A 267 -13.78 17.91 8.20
C HIS A 267 -13.64 17.19 9.55
N LEU A 268 -14.28 16.03 9.74
CA LEU A 268 -14.21 15.27 11.00
C LEU A 268 -12.80 14.82 11.36
N VAL A 269 -11.96 14.52 10.37
CA VAL A 269 -10.56 14.11 10.58
C VAL A 269 -9.68 15.31 10.89
N ARG A 270 -9.72 16.37 10.08
CA ARG A 270 -8.82 17.53 10.18
C ARG A 270 -9.20 18.49 11.30
N MET A 271 -10.49 18.69 11.55
CA MET A 271 -10.98 19.55 12.63
C MET A 271 -10.62 19.01 14.02
N GLY A 272 -10.37 17.71 14.15
CA GLY A 272 -9.89 17.11 15.39
C GLY A 272 -10.88 17.19 16.54
N TYR A 273 -12.17 16.99 16.29
CA TYR A 273 -13.17 16.93 17.37
C TYR A 273 -12.87 15.81 18.38
N PRO A 274 -13.18 16.01 19.69
CA PRO A 274 -13.27 14.93 20.65
C PRO A 274 -14.17 13.79 20.14
N SER A 275 -13.84 12.55 20.50
CA SER A 275 -14.57 11.35 20.01
C SER A 275 -16.07 11.44 20.26
N TYR A 276 -16.50 11.98 21.40
CA TYR A 276 -17.91 12.14 21.76
C TYR A 276 -18.65 13.21 20.92
N GLN A 277 -17.95 14.20 20.35
CA GLN A 277 -18.58 15.24 19.52
C GLN A 277 -18.77 14.80 18.07
N ARG A 278 -18.01 13.81 17.58
CA ARG A 278 -18.10 13.37 16.17
C ARG A 278 -19.51 12.98 15.76
N ARG A 279 -20.23 12.30 16.64
CA ARG A 279 -21.63 11.92 16.45
C ARG A 279 -22.54 13.16 16.37
N VAL A 280 -22.38 14.10 17.31
CA VAL A 280 -23.16 15.35 17.33
C VAL A 280 -22.93 16.16 16.06
N VAL A 281 -21.67 16.30 15.62
CA VAL A 281 -21.34 17.02 14.37
C VAL A 281 -21.99 16.35 13.17
N THR A 282 -21.95 15.02 13.10
CA THR A 282 -22.56 14.23 12.02
C THR A 282 -24.08 14.39 11.99
N GLU A 283 -24.74 14.37 13.16
CA GLU A 283 -26.18 14.56 13.29
C GLU A 283 -26.61 15.98 12.88
N VAL A 284 -25.90 17.02 13.36
CA VAL A 284 -26.18 18.42 13.01
C VAL A 284 -25.92 18.69 11.53
N TRP A 285 -24.86 18.11 10.98
CA TRP A 285 -24.60 18.16 9.53
C TRP A 285 -25.73 17.52 8.73
N ALA A 286 -26.22 16.37 9.16
CA ALA A 286 -27.31 15.68 8.48
C ALA A 286 -28.60 16.50 8.53
N ASP A 287 -28.89 17.18 9.64
CA ASP A 287 -30.03 18.08 9.77
C ASP A 287 -29.91 19.27 8.80
N ALA A 288 -28.75 19.92 8.75
CA ALA A 288 -28.47 21.04 7.85
C ALA A 288 -28.58 20.63 6.37
N MET A 289 -28.00 19.48 6.00
CA MET A 289 -28.07 18.96 4.64
C MET A 289 -29.48 18.53 4.25
N ARG A 290 -30.25 17.91 5.16
CA ARG A 290 -31.64 17.52 4.90
C ARG A 290 -32.54 18.72 4.58
N ALA A 291 -32.27 19.88 5.15
CA ALA A 291 -33.04 21.10 4.86
C ALA A 291 -32.82 21.63 3.44
N VAL A 292 -31.66 21.35 2.83
CA VAL A 292 -31.26 21.91 1.53
C VAL A 292 -31.34 20.85 0.42
N ARG A 293 -30.77 19.67 0.67
CA ARG A 293 -30.66 18.57 -0.31
C ARG A 293 -30.86 17.23 0.39
N PRO A 294 -32.11 16.78 0.62
CA PRO A 294 -32.42 15.55 1.36
C PRO A 294 -31.66 14.31 0.90
N ALA A 295 -31.45 14.16 -0.41
CA ALA A 295 -30.73 13.01 -0.96
C ALA A 295 -29.23 12.99 -0.58
N ALA A 296 -28.63 14.10 -0.13
CA ALA A 296 -27.22 14.17 0.24
C ALA A 296 -26.86 13.34 1.49
N VAL A 297 -27.85 12.96 2.31
CA VAL A 297 -27.62 12.18 3.54
C VAL A 297 -27.93 10.68 3.37
N HIS A 298 -28.25 10.22 2.17
CA HIS A 298 -28.52 8.80 1.92
C HIS A 298 -27.31 7.93 2.26
N GLY A 299 -27.53 6.86 3.05
CA GLY A 299 -26.47 5.93 3.44
C GLY A 299 -25.38 6.52 4.34
N LEU A 300 -25.66 7.64 5.04
CA LEU A 300 -24.69 8.36 5.88
C LEU A 300 -23.95 7.43 6.86
N ASP A 301 -24.68 6.59 7.60
CA ASP A 301 -24.10 5.72 8.62
C ASP A 301 -23.26 4.59 8.01
N GLU A 302 -23.68 4.08 6.85
CA GLU A 302 -22.96 3.02 6.14
C GLU A 302 -21.71 3.54 5.44
N ASP A 303 -21.81 4.68 4.74
CA ASP A 303 -20.84 5.12 3.74
C ASP A 303 -19.79 6.09 4.29
N LEU A 304 -20.09 6.90 5.31
CA LEU A 304 -19.16 7.90 5.85
C LEU A 304 -17.84 7.28 6.33
N LYS A 305 -17.89 6.06 6.87
CA LYS A 305 -16.70 5.32 7.32
C LYS A 305 -15.71 5.05 6.18
N HIS A 306 -16.18 4.94 4.94
CA HIS A 306 -15.33 4.70 3.77
C HIS A 306 -14.55 5.95 3.39
N TYR A 307 -15.18 7.13 3.40
CA TYR A 307 -14.45 8.40 3.21
C TYR A 307 -13.48 8.71 4.36
N ILE A 308 -13.84 8.38 5.62
CA ILE A 308 -12.89 8.53 6.75
C ILE A 308 -11.70 7.59 6.60
N ALA A 309 -11.94 6.35 6.14
CA ALA A 309 -10.88 5.39 5.88
C ALA A 309 -9.95 5.88 4.76
N PHE A 310 -10.52 6.45 3.69
CA PHE A 310 -9.77 7.08 2.61
C PHE A 310 -8.96 8.28 3.08
N GLU A 311 -9.53 9.22 3.85
CA GLU A 311 -8.80 10.38 4.38
C GLU A 311 -7.56 9.95 5.18
N ARG A 312 -7.71 8.90 6.01
CA ARG A 312 -6.58 8.31 6.75
C ARG A 312 -5.56 7.66 5.84
N ALA A 313 -5.99 6.99 4.77
CA ALA A 313 -5.12 6.36 3.79
C ALA A 313 -4.31 7.42 3.02
N GLN A 314 -4.94 8.48 2.52
CA GLN A 314 -4.23 9.51 1.77
C GLN A 314 -3.29 10.34 2.66
N SER A 315 -3.66 10.62 3.91
CA SER A 315 -2.87 11.50 4.80
C SER A 315 -1.51 10.92 5.17
N VAL A 316 -1.33 9.58 5.09
CA VAL A 316 -0.07 8.93 5.45
C VAL A 316 1.10 9.41 4.60
N TYR A 317 0.84 9.69 3.32
CA TYR A 317 1.86 10.12 2.36
C TYR A 317 2.42 11.51 2.72
N PRO A 318 1.61 12.60 2.76
CA PRO A 318 2.09 13.91 3.20
C PRO A 318 2.74 13.88 4.58
N ASP A 319 2.18 13.14 5.54
CA ASP A 319 2.68 13.14 6.90
C ASP A 319 4.08 12.53 7.00
N ILE A 320 4.32 11.43 6.28
CA ILE A 320 5.67 10.82 6.18
C ILE A 320 6.63 11.77 5.48
N MET A 321 6.23 12.33 4.33
CA MET A 321 7.09 13.22 3.55
C MET A 321 7.49 14.48 4.33
N ARG A 322 6.54 15.13 5.02
CA ARG A 322 6.79 16.31 5.85
C ARG A 322 7.67 15.97 7.05
N ALA A 323 7.42 14.84 7.72
CA ALA A 323 8.25 14.39 8.84
C ALA A 323 9.70 14.15 8.40
N ALA A 324 9.91 13.46 7.27
CA ALA A 324 11.23 13.22 6.72
C ALA A 324 11.94 14.50 6.28
N ARG A 325 11.26 15.41 5.55
CA ARG A 325 11.84 16.70 5.14
C ARG A 325 12.20 17.59 6.31
N SER A 326 11.45 17.57 7.41
CA SER A 326 11.78 18.39 8.60
C SER A 326 13.19 18.11 9.15
N LEU A 327 13.72 16.90 8.90
CA LEU A 327 15.06 16.50 9.31
C LEU A 327 16.17 16.93 8.35
N THR A 328 15.83 17.36 7.14
CA THR A 328 16.82 17.93 6.21
C THR A 328 17.26 19.34 6.61
N GLU A 329 16.40 20.08 7.29
CA GLU A 329 16.70 21.43 7.79
C GLU A 329 17.46 21.39 9.12
N LYS A 330 17.08 20.47 10.00
CA LYS A 330 17.70 20.30 11.32
C LYS A 330 17.74 18.82 11.69
N PHE A 331 18.93 18.29 11.92
CA PHE A 331 19.13 16.89 12.34
C PHE A 331 19.75 16.83 13.74
N ASP A 332 18.92 16.46 14.72
CA ASP A 332 19.31 16.11 16.09
C ASP A 332 18.42 14.96 16.61
N GLN A 333 18.76 14.36 17.76
CA GLN A 333 18.01 13.21 18.28
C GLN A 333 16.54 13.57 18.60
N GLU A 334 16.28 14.80 19.06
CA GLU A 334 14.92 15.24 19.43
C GLU A 334 14.01 15.38 18.22
N SER A 335 14.53 15.94 17.13
CA SER A 335 13.84 16.05 15.85
C SER A 335 13.60 14.68 15.22
N LEU A 336 14.57 13.75 15.26
CA LEU A 336 14.39 12.37 14.80
C LEU A 336 13.29 11.65 15.58
N ASP A 337 13.28 11.79 16.91
CA ASP A 337 12.25 11.21 17.77
C ASP A 337 10.86 11.79 17.44
N ARG A 338 10.79 13.09 17.14
CA ARG A 338 9.55 13.78 16.76
C ARG A 338 9.03 13.28 15.41
N ALA A 339 9.89 13.20 14.40
CA ALA A 339 9.56 12.67 13.08
C ALA A 339 9.11 11.20 13.19
N THR A 340 9.82 10.39 13.96
CA THR A 340 9.48 8.98 14.23
C THR A 340 8.10 8.84 14.86
N ARG A 341 7.76 9.68 15.86
CA ARG A 341 6.42 9.69 16.45
C ARG A 341 5.33 10.09 15.46
N ALA A 342 5.60 11.08 14.60
CA ALA A 342 4.67 11.53 13.58
C ALA A 342 4.39 10.45 12.53
N VAL A 343 5.45 9.83 11.97
CA VAL A 343 5.37 8.71 11.03
C VAL A 343 4.61 7.54 11.65
N ARG A 344 4.94 7.16 12.89
CA ARG A 344 4.24 6.06 13.57
C ARG A 344 2.74 6.35 13.74
N LYS A 345 2.38 7.59 14.07
CA LYS A 345 0.98 8.01 14.22
C LYS A 345 0.25 7.91 12.87
N ALA A 346 0.87 8.39 11.79
CA ALA A 346 0.32 8.32 10.44
C ALA A 346 0.09 6.87 9.98
N LEU A 347 1.11 6.01 10.12
CA LEU A 347 1.02 4.59 9.77
C LEU A 347 -0.07 3.87 10.58
N LYS A 348 -0.19 4.13 11.88
CA LYS A 348 -1.27 3.57 12.72
C LYS A 348 -2.66 4.00 12.25
N ALA A 349 -2.81 5.24 11.81
CA ALA A 349 -4.10 5.74 11.32
C ALA A 349 -4.49 5.09 9.99
N ALA A 350 -3.52 4.85 9.11
CA ALA A 350 -3.72 4.28 7.78
C ALA A 350 -3.70 2.75 7.73
N ALA A 351 -3.22 2.06 8.77
CA ALA A 351 -2.93 0.63 8.76
C ALA A 351 -4.10 -0.23 8.26
N VAL A 352 -5.32 0.03 8.74
CA VAL A 352 -6.51 -0.73 8.33
C VAL A 352 -6.95 -0.37 6.91
N SER A 353 -6.79 0.88 6.48
CA SER A 353 -7.24 1.31 5.15
C SER A 353 -6.30 0.83 4.05
N LEU A 354 -4.99 0.85 4.31
CA LEU A 354 -3.95 0.44 3.37
C LEU A 354 -3.54 -1.04 3.53
N TRP A 355 -4.20 -1.78 4.43
CA TRP A 355 -3.85 -3.16 4.78
C TRP A 355 -2.35 -3.33 5.08
N LEU A 356 -1.83 -2.44 5.93
CA LEU A 356 -0.45 -2.58 6.38
C LEU A 356 -0.36 -3.86 7.25
N PRO A 357 0.50 -4.83 6.88
CA PRO A 357 0.60 -6.11 7.60
C PRO A 357 1.00 -5.91 9.07
N ARG A 358 1.84 -4.91 9.31
CA ARG A 358 2.18 -4.40 10.63
C ARG A 358 2.57 -2.93 10.53
N VAL A 359 2.44 -2.22 11.65
CA VAL A 359 3.03 -0.89 11.79
C VAL A 359 4.43 -1.07 12.39
N PRO A 360 5.50 -0.62 11.70
CA PRO A 360 6.85 -0.71 12.22
C PRO A 360 7.01 -0.03 13.59
N ASP A 361 7.96 -0.51 14.37
CA ASP A 361 8.26 0.03 15.68
C ASP A 361 9.05 1.36 15.61
N ARG A 362 9.40 1.94 16.75
CA ARG A 362 10.10 3.24 16.72
C ARG A 362 11.53 3.13 16.18
N ALA A 363 12.23 2.03 16.46
CA ALA A 363 13.60 1.83 16.00
C ALA A 363 13.63 1.60 14.49
N GLU A 364 12.70 0.79 13.98
CA GLU A 364 12.56 0.53 12.54
C GLU A 364 12.21 1.81 11.75
N ILE A 365 11.29 2.63 12.28
CA ILE A 365 10.93 3.90 11.65
C ILE A 365 12.12 4.87 11.66
N ALA A 366 12.82 4.99 12.79
CA ALA A 366 14.00 5.87 12.88
C ALA A 366 15.08 5.42 11.89
N TRP A 367 15.33 4.11 11.79
CA TRP A 367 16.27 3.53 10.84
C TRP A 367 15.88 3.83 9.38
N ALA A 368 14.61 3.66 9.02
CA ALA A 368 14.12 3.94 7.66
C ALA A 368 14.32 5.42 7.28
N ILE A 369 14.06 6.33 8.21
CA ILE A 369 14.27 7.78 8.05
C ILE A 369 15.77 8.10 7.91
N GLU A 370 16.62 7.55 8.78
CA GLU A 370 18.08 7.76 8.74
C GLU A 370 18.67 7.29 7.41
N ARG A 371 18.25 6.10 6.94
CA ARG A 371 18.68 5.53 5.66
C ARG A 371 18.28 6.40 4.48
N TRP A 372 17.04 6.89 4.48
CA TRP A 372 16.56 7.82 3.47
C TRP A 372 17.37 9.13 3.46
N LEU A 373 17.66 9.69 4.65
CA LEU A 373 18.50 10.90 4.78
C LEU A 373 19.92 10.68 4.27
N GLU A 374 20.53 9.54 4.61
CA GLU A 374 21.87 9.19 4.15
C GLU A 374 21.92 9.08 2.62
N SER A 375 20.93 8.43 2.02
CA SER A 375 20.82 8.36 0.58
C SER A 375 20.66 9.73 -0.06
N ARG A 376 19.92 10.65 0.55
CA ARG A 376 19.78 12.03 0.04
C ARG A 376 21.08 12.83 0.14
N ARG A 377 21.84 12.68 1.22
CA ARG A 377 23.15 13.33 1.38
C ARG A 377 24.11 12.88 0.28
N ARG A 378 24.10 11.58 -0.05
CA ARG A 378 24.88 11.01 -1.17
C ARG A 378 24.48 11.61 -2.52
N SER A 379 23.18 11.67 -2.82
CA SER A 379 22.70 12.28 -4.07
C SER A 379 23.02 13.78 -4.18
N ALA A 380 22.98 14.52 -3.07
CA ALA A 380 23.28 15.95 -3.05
C ALA A 380 24.79 16.25 -3.18
N ALA A 381 25.66 15.34 -2.75
CA ALA A 381 27.11 15.48 -2.88
C ALA A 381 27.63 15.25 -4.32
N ASN A 382 26.75 14.91 -5.28
CA ASN A 382 27.14 14.52 -6.65
C ASN A 382 28.23 13.43 -6.66
N GLU A 383 28.30 12.61 -5.61
CA GLU A 383 29.20 11.47 -5.52
C GLU A 383 28.68 10.40 -6.49
N GLU A 384 29.21 10.37 -7.71
CA GLU A 384 29.03 9.24 -8.64
C GLU A 384 29.66 8.00 -8.03
N GLN A 385 28.82 7.12 -7.46
CA GLN A 385 29.24 5.89 -6.78
C GLN A 385 30.25 6.13 -5.63
N PRO A 386 30.17 5.36 -4.55
CA PRO A 386 31.13 5.54 -3.48
C PRO A 386 32.54 5.17 -3.98
N ASP A 387 33.52 6.06 -3.79
CA ASP A 387 34.96 5.68 -3.80
C ASP A 387 35.25 4.66 -2.69
N VAL A 388 34.39 4.59 -1.66
CA VAL A 388 34.47 3.65 -0.55
C VAL A 388 33.30 2.68 -0.58
N LEU A 389 33.49 1.59 -1.31
CA LEU A 389 32.61 0.43 -1.34
C LEU A 389 32.17 0.01 0.10
N PRO A 390 30.88 -0.30 0.34
CA PRO A 390 30.39 -0.65 1.67
C PRO A 390 31.20 -1.82 2.24
N VAL A 391 31.70 -1.63 3.47
CA VAL A 391 32.42 -2.67 4.21
C VAL A 391 31.41 -3.74 4.61
N TRP A 392 31.66 -4.96 4.18
CA TRP A 392 30.91 -6.15 4.53
C TRP A 392 31.87 -7.26 4.96
N VAL A 393 31.36 -8.19 5.75
CA VAL A 393 32.12 -9.36 6.20
C VAL A 393 31.57 -10.58 5.46
N PRO A 394 32.38 -11.27 4.65
CA PRO A 394 31.97 -12.49 3.97
C PRO A 394 31.73 -13.63 4.96
N ASP A 395 30.69 -14.41 4.67
CA ASP A 395 30.49 -15.69 5.31
C ASP A 395 31.42 -16.74 4.67
N GLU A 396 32.16 -17.49 5.49
CA GLU A 396 33.13 -18.49 5.00
C GLU A 396 32.46 -19.65 4.24
N ALA A 397 31.15 -19.85 4.41
CA ALA A 397 30.37 -20.85 3.68
C ALA A 397 30.24 -20.54 2.18
N VAL A 398 30.35 -19.27 1.77
CA VAL A 398 30.24 -18.85 0.37
C VAL A 398 31.54 -18.19 -0.09
N LYS A 399 32.32 -18.94 -0.88
CA LYS A 399 33.54 -18.44 -1.52
C LYS A 399 33.21 -17.47 -2.65
N GLU A 400 34.18 -16.62 -3.00
CA GLU A 400 34.07 -15.71 -4.13
C GLU A 400 33.70 -16.47 -5.41
N HIS A 401 32.62 -16.03 -6.05
CA HIS A 401 32.11 -16.64 -7.28
C HIS A 401 32.81 -16.02 -8.50
N ALA A 402 33.29 -16.84 -9.44
CA ALA A 402 34.06 -16.35 -10.59
C ALA A 402 33.28 -15.35 -11.48
N ASP A 403 31.97 -15.56 -11.62
CA ASP A 403 31.08 -14.65 -12.36
C ASP A 403 30.66 -13.40 -11.56
N PHE A 404 30.96 -13.34 -10.26
CA PHE A 404 30.53 -12.26 -9.37
C PHE A 404 31.56 -12.00 -8.25
N PRO A 405 32.64 -11.28 -8.56
CA PRO A 405 33.74 -11.03 -7.62
C PRO A 405 33.34 -10.11 -6.45
N PHE A 406 34.14 -10.07 -5.38
CA PHE A 406 33.81 -9.32 -4.16
C PHE A 406 33.62 -7.81 -4.37
N TRP A 407 34.28 -7.20 -5.35
CA TRP A 407 34.03 -5.80 -5.69
C TRP A 407 32.59 -5.58 -6.22
N ALA A 408 32.05 -6.55 -6.96
CA ALA A 408 30.69 -6.52 -7.49
C ALA A 408 29.64 -6.70 -6.37
N VAL A 409 29.99 -7.43 -5.30
CA VAL A 409 29.18 -7.55 -4.08
C VAL A 409 29.01 -6.19 -3.42
N SER A 410 30.11 -5.48 -3.21
CA SER A 410 30.03 -4.15 -2.59
C SER A 410 29.30 -3.14 -3.47
N GLU A 411 29.45 -3.21 -4.81
CA GLU A 411 28.70 -2.36 -5.73
C GLU A 411 27.19 -2.68 -5.70
N ALA A 412 26.81 -3.97 -5.65
CA ALA A 412 25.42 -4.38 -5.51
C ALA A 412 24.80 -3.90 -4.19
N LEU A 413 25.54 -3.99 -3.09
CA LEU A 413 25.10 -3.48 -1.79
C LEU A 413 24.91 -1.96 -1.80
N ALA A 414 25.82 -1.23 -2.45
CA ALA A 414 25.72 0.22 -2.63
C ALA A 414 24.50 0.60 -3.49
N ALA A 415 24.29 -0.11 -4.61
CA ALA A 415 23.15 0.09 -5.48
C ALA A 415 21.81 -0.22 -4.76
N ALA A 416 21.79 -1.22 -3.88
CA ALA A 416 20.62 -1.57 -3.08
C ALA A 416 20.35 -0.60 -1.90
N ALA A 417 21.27 0.33 -1.60
CA ALA A 417 21.16 1.30 -0.51
C ALA A 417 20.64 2.69 -0.94
N GLY A 418 20.53 2.98 -2.24
CA GLY A 418 19.98 4.24 -2.78
C GLY A 418 18.60 4.09 -3.44
N PRO A 419 17.90 5.19 -3.80
CA PRO A 419 16.73 5.15 -4.65
C PRO A 419 17.17 4.62 -6.01
N VAL A 420 16.90 3.34 -6.26
CA VAL A 420 17.27 2.70 -7.52
C VAL A 420 16.54 3.41 -8.67
N PRO A 421 17.24 3.98 -9.66
CA PRO A 421 16.59 4.45 -10.87
C PRO A 421 16.07 3.22 -11.64
N GLY A 422 14.81 2.86 -11.43
CA GLY A 422 14.06 1.94 -12.29
C GLY A 422 14.22 0.43 -12.05
N GLY A 423 14.60 0.00 -10.84
CA GLY A 423 14.57 -1.41 -10.44
C GLY A 423 13.41 -1.71 -9.47
N PRO A 424 12.62 -2.78 -9.66
CA PRO A 424 11.56 -3.18 -8.75
C PRO A 424 12.16 -3.73 -7.46
N VAL A 425 11.59 -3.32 -6.32
CA VAL A 425 11.87 -3.93 -5.01
C VAL A 425 10.73 -4.90 -4.74
N PHE A 426 11.03 -6.20 -4.71
CA PHE A 426 10.05 -7.23 -4.39
C PHE A 426 10.08 -7.52 -2.90
N LYS A 427 8.91 -7.64 -2.28
CA LYS A 427 8.80 -8.17 -0.93
C LYS A 427 8.57 -9.69 -1.03
N GLY A 428 9.58 -10.48 -0.69
CA GLY A 428 9.41 -11.92 -0.46
C GLY A 428 8.73 -12.19 0.88
N THR A 429 8.41 -13.46 1.13
CA THR A 429 7.74 -13.92 2.37
C THR A 429 8.58 -13.67 3.64
N VAL A 430 9.93 -13.71 3.55
CA VAL A 430 10.85 -13.44 4.69
C VAL A 430 11.94 -12.40 4.39
N HIS A 431 12.17 -12.11 3.12
CA HIS A 431 13.26 -11.23 2.67
C HIS A 431 12.74 -9.99 1.95
N LEU A 432 13.35 -8.84 2.21
CA LEU A 432 13.25 -7.67 1.32
C LEU A 432 14.21 -7.92 0.15
N ASN A 433 13.67 -8.10 -1.05
CA ASN A 433 14.42 -8.45 -2.26
C ASN A 433 14.57 -7.21 -3.15
N SER A 434 15.74 -6.59 -3.13
CA SER A 434 16.05 -5.45 -4.01
C SER A 434 16.72 -5.96 -5.29
N VAL A 435 16.13 -5.70 -6.46
CA VAL A 435 16.77 -6.04 -7.74
C VAL A 435 17.64 -4.88 -8.21
N VAL A 436 18.92 -5.16 -8.43
CA VAL A 436 19.93 -4.14 -8.77
C VAL A 436 20.73 -4.55 -10.01
N ARG A 437 21.24 -3.53 -10.70
CA ARG A 437 22.16 -3.71 -11.84
C ARG A 437 23.55 -3.24 -11.42
N VAL A 438 24.54 -4.10 -11.58
CA VAL A 438 25.95 -3.84 -11.26
C VAL A 438 26.69 -3.51 -12.55
N LYS A 439 27.59 -2.51 -12.54
CA LYS A 439 28.39 -2.17 -13.71
C LYS A 439 29.24 -3.37 -14.13
N ASN A 440 29.37 -3.58 -15.44
CA ASN A 440 30.12 -4.69 -16.05
C ASN A 440 29.59 -6.12 -15.77
N ILE A 441 28.48 -6.27 -15.06
CA ILE A 441 27.73 -7.54 -14.95
C ILE A 441 26.51 -7.46 -15.86
N LYS A 442 26.38 -8.41 -16.81
CA LYS A 442 25.34 -8.36 -17.85
C LYS A 442 23.92 -8.55 -17.29
N ALA A 443 23.78 -9.44 -16.31
CA ALA A 443 22.49 -9.79 -15.71
C ALA A 443 22.26 -9.03 -14.40
N PRO A 444 21.01 -8.60 -14.11
CA PRO A 444 20.66 -8.07 -12.81
C PRO A 444 20.78 -9.13 -11.71
N VAL A 445 20.91 -8.67 -10.47
CA VAL A 445 21.03 -9.53 -9.27
C VAL A 445 20.01 -9.13 -8.21
N VAL A 446 19.66 -10.08 -7.34
CA VAL A 446 18.75 -9.84 -6.22
C VAL A 446 19.57 -9.75 -4.95
N VAL A 447 19.45 -8.63 -4.23
CA VAL A 447 19.98 -8.47 -2.87
C VAL A 447 18.84 -8.76 -1.89
N ARG A 448 18.94 -9.89 -1.18
CA ARG A 448 18.00 -10.34 -0.14
C ARG A 448 18.51 -9.83 1.22
N ARG A 449 17.67 -9.09 1.96
CA ARG A 449 17.94 -8.71 3.36
C ARG A 449 16.85 -9.27 4.26
N MET A 450 17.24 -9.79 5.42
CA MET A 450 16.30 -10.37 6.38
C MET A 450 15.42 -9.26 6.98
N ALA A 451 14.10 -9.36 6.81
CA ALA A 451 13.18 -8.44 7.48
C ALA A 451 13.09 -8.80 8.97
N ALA A 452 13.26 -7.83 9.86
CA ALA A 452 13.55 -8.06 11.29
C ALA A 452 12.47 -8.78 12.11
N ASP A 453 11.29 -9.10 11.57
CA ASP A 453 10.21 -9.71 12.36
C ASP A 453 9.28 -10.59 11.49
N PHE A 454 9.68 -11.85 11.23
CA PHE A 454 8.76 -12.84 10.68
C PHE A 454 8.68 -14.09 11.57
N CYS A 455 7.46 -14.43 11.99
CA CYS A 455 7.18 -15.67 12.72
C CYS A 455 6.89 -16.79 11.71
N ARG A 456 7.92 -17.55 11.34
CA ARG A 456 7.80 -18.71 10.45
C ARG A 456 7.20 -19.89 11.23
N ARG A 457 6.14 -20.50 10.69
CA ARG A 457 5.45 -21.66 11.32
C ARG A 457 5.91 -23.01 10.78
N GLU A 458 6.33 -23.04 9.51
CA GLU A 458 6.91 -24.23 8.92
C GLU A 458 8.42 -24.28 9.20
N PRO A 459 8.96 -25.43 9.63
CA PRO A 459 10.38 -25.58 9.93
C PRO A 459 11.21 -25.55 8.65
N THR A 460 12.40 -24.94 8.73
CA THR A 460 13.47 -25.08 7.74
C THR A 460 14.33 -26.29 8.10
N PHE A 461 14.57 -27.19 7.16
CA PHE A 461 15.34 -28.40 7.42
C PHE A 461 16.81 -28.27 7.05
N PHE A 462 17.11 -27.42 6.06
CA PHE A 462 18.45 -27.15 5.56
C PHE A 462 18.68 -25.66 5.39
N ASN A 463 19.95 -25.26 5.33
CA ASN A 463 20.31 -23.92 4.90
C ASN A 463 20.07 -23.81 3.38
N GLU A 464 19.22 -22.88 2.96
CA GLU A 464 18.92 -22.61 1.53
C GLU A 464 20.22 -22.50 0.72
N HIS A 465 21.24 -21.87 1.31
CA HIS A 465 22.48 -21.57 0.61
C HIS A 465 23.32 -22.81 0.30
N GLU A 466 23.37 -23.76 1.24
CA GLU A 466 24.07 -25.04 1.05
C GLU A 466 23.37 -25.89 -0.03
N VAL A 467 22.04 -25.83 -0.08
CA VAL A 467 21.24 -26.56 -1.08
C VAL A 467 21.51 -26.04 -2.48
N LEU A 468 21.44 -24.71 -2.68
CA LEU A 468 21.70 -24.09 -3.97
C LEU A 468 23.15 -24.34 -4.44
N GLN A 469 24.14 -24.23 -3.54
CA GLN A 469 25.54 -24.55 -3.86
C GLN A 469 25.74 -26.02 -4.26
N ALA A 470 25.05 -26.95 -3.59
CA ALA A 470 25.13 -28.36 -3.93
C ALA A 470 24.51 -28.66 -5.30
N ILE A 471 23.36 -28.06 -5.62
CA ILE A 471 22.72 -28.17 -6.93
C ILE A 471 23.66 -27.64 -8.02
N GLU A 472 24.22 -26.45 -7.83
CA GLU A 472 25.16 -25.84 -8.78
C GLU A 472 26.41 -26.70 -8.99
N SER A 473 27.04 -27.17 -7.91
CA SER A 473 28.27 -27.97 -7.96
C SER A 473 28.06 -29.32 -8.65
N SER A 474 26.88 -29.89 -8.51
CA SER A 474 26.52 -31.19 -9.10
C SER A 474 26.25 -31.13 -10.62
N LYS A 475 26.05 -29.93 -11.17
CA LYS A 475 25.71 -29.69 -12.58
C LYS A 475 24.48 -30.49 -13.06
N VAL A 476 23.54 -30.75 -12.16
CA VAL A 476 22.25 -31.34 -12.54
C VAL A 476 21.47 -30.37 -13.43
N ALA A 477 20.68 -30.91 -14.34
CA ALA A 477 19.86 -30.11 -15.26
C ALA A 477 18.60 -29.55 -14.55
N ALA A 478 18.80 -28.71 -13.54
CA ALA A 478 17.76 -27.97 -12.83
C ALA A 478 18.11 -26.48 -12.81
N ALA A 479 17.16 -25.62 -13.18
CA ALA A 479 17.30 -24.18 -13.10
C ALA A 479 16.94 -23.71 -11.69
N VAL A 480 17.94 -23.20 -10.98
CA VAL A 480 17.82 -22.62 -9.64
C VAL A 480 18.63 -21.33 -9.56
N PRO A 481 18.29 -20.40 -8.65
CA PRO A 481 19.12 -19.23 -8.39
C PRO A 481 20.54 -19.62 -8.00
N ARG A 482 21.54 -18.92 -8.54
CA ARG A 482 22.93 -19.06 -8.11
C ARG A 482 23.25 -18.07 -7.01
N ILE A 483 24.07 -18.50 -6.06
CA ILE A 483 24.48 -17.66 -4.93
C ILE A 483 25.79 -17.00 -5.28
N PHE A 484 25.78 -15.68 -5.27
CA PHE A 484 26.96 -14.88 -5.51
C PHE A 484 27.65 -14.41 -4.23
N ALA A 485 26.89 -14.12 -3.17
CA ALA A 485 27.46 -13.76 -1.88
C ALA A 485 26.51 -14.02 -0.71
N LEU A 486 27.09 -14.31 0.45
CA LEU A 486 26.44 -14.35 1.75
C LEU A 486 27.35 -13.62 2.74
N GLY A 487 26.78 -12.79 3.60
CA GLY A 487 27.58 -12.07 4.57
C GLY A 487 26.79 -11.12 5.43
N LYS A 488 27.52 -10.32 6.21
CA LYS A 488 26.96 -9.26 7.05
C LYS A 488 27.38 -7.89 6.53
N SER A 489 26.42 -7.00 6.31
CA SER A 489 26.70 -5.60 5.97
C SER A 489 26.86 -4.73 7.24
N HIS A 490 27.01 -3.41 7.07
CA HIS A 490 27.12 -2.44 8.16
C HIS A 490 26.03 -2.67 9.24
N ARG A 491 26.43 -2.68 10.53
CA ARG A 491 25.61 -3.06 11.72
C ARG A 491 25.22 -4.54 11.85
N GLU A 492 25.99 -5.46 11.29
CA GLU A 492 25.78 -6.93 11.38
C GLU A 492 24.50 -7.47 10.71
N GLU A 493 23.90 -6.70 9.79
CA GLU A 493 22.71 -7.11 9.04
C GLU A 493 23.05 -8.27 8.08
N PRO A 494 22.40 -9.45 8.18
CA PRO A 494 22.62 -10.55 7.25
C PRO A 494 22.00 -10.26 5.88
N PHE A 495 22.74 -10.54 4.82
CA PHE A 495 22.27 -10.43 3.45
C PHE A 495 22.74 -11.61 2.59
N ALA A 496 21.99 -11.87 1.52
CA ALA A 496 22.39 -12.79 0.45
C ALA A 496 22.22 -12.14 -0.92
N ILE A 497 23.10 -12.45 -1.87
CA ILE A 497 23.01 -11.97 -3.26
C ILE A 497 22.85 -13.17 -4.18
N HIS A 498 21.73 -13.23 -4.90
CA HIS A 498 21.41 -14.30 -5.86
C HIS A 498 21.28 -13.76 -7.29
N THR A 499 21.30 -14.65 -8.28
CA THR A 499 20.85 -14.32 -9.63
C THR A 499 19.39 -13.88 -9.65
N TYR A 500 19.07 -12.88 -10.48
CA TYR A 500 17.68 -12.53 -10.78
C TYR A 500 17.18 -13.38 -11.95
N GLU A 501 16.06 -14.07 -11.72
CA GLU A 501 15.52 -15.07 -12.65
C GLU A 501 14.34 -14.52 -13.49
N GLY A 502 14.04 -13.22 -13.36
CA GLY A 502 13.01 -12.54 -14.16
C GLY A 502 13.55 -11.93 -15.47
N PRO A 503 12.69 -11.22 -16.23
CA PRO A 503 13.09 -10.63 -17.50
C PRO A 503 14.20 -9.58 -17.34
N PRO A 504 15.12 -9.41 -18.32
CA PRO A 504 16.22 -8.45 -18.23
C PRO A 504 15.76 -6.98 -18.11
N ASP A 505 14.54 -6.70 -18.56
CA ASP A 505 13.85 -5.43 -18.38
C ASP A 505 13.19 -5.37 -17.00
N LEU A 506 13.79 -4.58 -16.11
CA LEU A 506 13.35 -4.42 -14.73
C LEU A 506 11.96 -3.75 -14.61
N ARG A 507 11.42 -3.15 -15.67
CA ARG A 507 10.03 -2.63 -15.66
C ARG A 507 8.98 -3.73 -15.74
N ARG A 508 9.40 -4.96 -16.07
CA ARG A 508 8.52 -6.13 -16.19
C ARG A 508 8.72 -7.05 -14.98
N LEU A 509 7.62 -7.41 -14.35
CA LEU A 509 7.61 -8.37 -13.24
C LEU A 509 7.91 -9.80 -13.76
N PRO A 510 8.48 -10.69 -12.93
CA PRO A 510 8.59 -12.11 -13.27
C PRO A 510 7.23 -12.72 -13.60
N ASP A 511 7.18 -13.56 -14.63
CA ASP A 511 5.96 -14.25 -15.04
C ASP A 511 5.86 -15.61 -14.32
N HIS A 512 4.76 -15.81 -13.60
CA HIS A 512 4.49 -16.98 -12.77
C HIS A 512 3.26 -17.74 -13.30
N PRO A 513 3.28 -19.09 -13.33
CA PRO A 513 2.16 -19.90 -13.83
C PRO A 513 0.99 -20.00 -12.81
N VAL A 514 0.45 -18.86 -12.38
CA VAL A 514 -0.60 -18.76 -11.34
C VAL A 514 -1.92 -19.46 -11.70
N ASP A 515 -2.19 -19.60 -13.00
CA ASP A 515 -3.35 -20.28 -13.56
C ASP A 515 -3.11 -21.77 -13.88
N GLY A 516 -1.93 -22.29 -13.48
CA GLY A 516 -1.48 -23.65 -13.73
C GLY A 516 -0.48 -23.75 -14.89
N LEU A 517 0.13 -24.94 -14.99
CA LEU A 517 1.20 -25.22 -15.95
C LEU A 517 0.68 -25.53 -17.36
N LEU A 518 1.38 -25.02 -18.37
CA LEU A 518 1.26 -25.43 -19.76
C LEU A 518 1.88 -26.82 -19.99
N PRO A 519 1.51 -27.56 -21.05
CA PRO A 519 2.02 -28.91 -21.28
C PRO A 519 3.54 -29.04 -21.41
N HIS A 520 4.23 -28.00 -21.89
CA HIS A 520 5.69 -28.00 -22.00
C HIS A 520 6.35 -27.58 -20.68
N GLU A 521 5.75 -26.65 -19.92
CA GLU A 521 6.19 -26.28 -18.57
C GLU A 521 6.09 -27.46 -17.60
N ALA A 522 5.00 -28.23 -17.68
CA ALA A 522 4.82 -29.45 -16.91
C ALA A 522 5.89 -30.51 -17.25
N ASP A 523 6.24 -30.65 -18.53
CA ASP A 523 7.31 -31.56 -18.95
C ASP A 523 8.68 -31.12 -18.42
N GLY A 524 8.97 -29.82 -18.52
CA GLY A 524 10.20 -29.19 -18.01
C GLY A 524 10.33 -29.34 -16.50
N LEU A 525 9.27 -29.08 -15.74
CA LEU A 525 9.25 -29.27 -14.28
C LEU A 525 9.60 -30.71 -13.91
N ILE A 526 8.95 -31.69 -14.53
CA ILE A 526 9.21 -33.11 -14.25
C ILE A 526 10.64 -33.50 -14.63
N ASP A 527 11.16 -33.03 -15.76
CA ASP A 527 12.55 -33.33 -16.14
C ASP A 527 13.55 -32.76 -15.13
N GLN A 528 13.31 -31.56 -14.60
CA GLN A 528 14.13 -30.96 -13.54
C GLN A 528 14.03 -31.74 -12.23
N LEU A 529 12.83 -32.15 -11.81
CA LEU A 529 12.65 -33.03 -10.65
C LEU A 529 13.37 -34.38 -10.82
N CYS A 530 13.34 -34.94 -12.03
CA CYS A 530 14.09 -36.16 -12.36
C CYS A 530 15.61 -35.94 -12.36
N ALA A 531 16.08 -34.74 -12.67
CA ALA A 531 17.49 -34.40 -12.59
C ALA A 531 17.95 -34.27 -11.12
N LEU A 532 17.12 -33.70 -10.25
CA LEU A 532 17.39 -33.53 -8.82
C LEU A 532 17.55 -34.86 -8.07
N THR A 533 16.93 -35.95 -8.53
CA THR A 533 17.15 -37.29 -7.92
C THR A 533 18.55 -37.85 -8.12
N LYS A 534 19.34 -37.27 -9.04
CA LYS A 534 20.73 -37.65 -9.29
C LYS A 534 21.71 -36.94 -8.35
N LEU A 535 21.26 -35.93 -7.61
CA LEU A 535 22.06 -35.22 -6.62
C LEU A 535 22.37 -36.16 -5.44
N ASP A 536 23.64 -36.24 -5.02
CA ASP A 536 24.00 -36.93 -3.79
C ASP A 536 23.64 -36.06 -2.57
N TYR A 537 22.40 -36.19 -2.11
CA TYR A 537 21.87 -35.45 -0.97
C TYR A 537 22.66 -35.69 0.33
N ARG A 538 23.48 -36.75 0.42
CA ARG A 538 24.30 -37.06 1.61
C ARG A 538 25.37 -36.01 1.86
N LEU A 539 25.73 -35.22 0.85
CA LEU A 539 26.63 -34.08 0.99
C LEU A 539 26.00 -32.95 1.80
N ILE A 540 24.67 -32.81 1.74
CA ILE A 540 23.90 -31.80 2.46
C ILE A 540 23.43 -32.37 3.80
N ALA A 541 22.96 -33.62 3.81
CA ALA A 541 22.36 -34.25 4.98
C ALA A 541 22.74 -35.73 5.07
N PRO A 542 23.89 -36.06 5.70
CA PRO A 542 24.39 -37.44 5.80
C PRO A 542 23.44 -38.41 6.50
N GLU A 543 22.66 -37.90 7.46
CA GLU A 543 21.71 -38.67 8.27
C GLU A 543 20.28 -38.68 7.72
N ALA A 544 20.01 -37.93 6.64
CA ALA A 544 18.67 -37.87 6.06
C ALA A 544 18.29 -39.16 5.32
N GLY A 545 17.00 -39.50 5.37
CA GLY A 545 16.44 -40.70 4.75
C GLY A 545 16.41 -41.95 5.64
N ARG A 546 16.89 -41.89 6.89
CA ARG A 546 16.71 -42.97 7.88
C ARG A 546 15.29 -42.94 8.47
N GLY A 547 14.65 -44.10 8.62
CA GLY A 547 13.36 -44.24 9.36
C GLY A 547 12.07 -44.05 8.54
N GLY A 548 12.17 -43.87 7.22
CA GLY A 548 11.02 -43.75 6.31
C GLY A 548 10.41 -42.35 6.29
N PHE A 549 10.32 -41.75 5.09
CA PHE A 549 9.91 -40.35 4.92
C PHE A 549 8.49 -40.08 5.40
N TYR A 550 7.53 -40.97 5.15
CA TYR A 550 6.14 -40.78 5.58
C TYR A 550 5.99 -40.71 7.10
N THR A 551 6.70 -41.56 7.84
CA THR A 551 6.70 -41.55 9.30
C THR A 551 7.24 -40.22 9.81
N TRP A 552 8.38 -39.79 9.27
CA TRP A 552 8.98 -38.51 9.59
C TRP A 552 8.02 -37.34 9.29
N LEU A 553 7.42 -37.32 8.09
CA LEU A 553 6.47 -36.29 7.65
C LEU A 553 5.23 -36.21 8.56
N SER A 554 4.74 -37.37 8.99
CA SER A 554 3.60 -37.48 9.90
C SER A 554 3.94 -36.90 11.27
N GLU A 555 5.12 -37.20 11.81
CA GLU A 555 5.58 -36.62 13.08
C GLU A 555 5.78 -35.10 12.95
N GLN A 556 6.33 -34.59 11.83
CA GLN A 556 6.43 -33.14 11.60
C GLN A 556 5.06 -32.46 11.61
N LEU A 557 4.03 -33.07 11.01
CA LEU A 557 2.67 -32.54 11.06
C LEU A 557 2.09 -32.58 12.49
N VAL A 558 2.36 -33.66 13.24
CA VAL A 558 1.93 -33.77 14.63
C VAL A 558 2.59 -32.70 15.51
N ASP A 559 3.89 -32.47 15.33
CA ASP A 559 4.63 -31.44 16.04
C ASP A 559 4.13 -30.04 15.70
N LEU A 560 3.83 -29.77 14.42
CA LEU A 560 3.19 -28.53 13.98
C LEU A 560 1.88 -28.30 14.75
N VAL A 561 1.00 -29.30 14.80
CA VAL A 561 -0.29 -29.22 15.52
C VAL A 561 -0.09 -29.04 17.03
N GLY A 562 0.92 -29.70 17.61
CA GLY A 562 1.29 -29.58 19.02
C GLY A 562 1.74 -28.16 19.39
N ASN A 563 2.49 -27.51 18.49
CA ASN A 563 3.09 -26.20 18.68
C ASN A 563 2.20 -25.02 18.25
N LEU A 564 1.00 -25.28 17.71
CA LEU A 564 0.04 -24.22 17.37
C LEU A 564 -0.32 -23.36 18.61
N PRO A 565 -0.56 -22.06 18.45
CA PRO A 565 -1.03 -21.19 19.52
C PRO A 565 -2.26 -21.78 20.22
N GLU A 566 -2.37 -21.57 21.54
CA GLU A 566 -3.46 -22.14 22.34
C GLU A 566 -4.85 -21.76 21.80
N LYS A 567 -5.01 -20.53 21.32
CA LYS A 567 -6.23 -20.05 20.66
C LYS A 567 -6.58 -20.90 19.43
N SER A 568 -5.62 -21.14 18.55
CA SER A 568 -5.80 -21.93 17.33
C SER A 568 -6.10 -23.41 17.64
N ARG A 569 -5.44 -23.99 18.65
CA ARG A 569 -5.72 -25.37 19.11
C ARG A 569 -7.11 -25.53 19.72
N ARG A 570 -7.65 -24.49 20.36
CA ARG A 570 -9.02 -24.50 20.91
C ARG A 570 -10.05 -24.43 19.78
N VAL A 571 -9.84 -23.56 18.79
CA VAL A 571 -10.73 -23.48 17.62
C VAL A 571 -10.65 -24.76 16.79
N ALA A 572 -9.47 -25.36 16.61
CA ALA A 572 -9.31 -26.64 15.90
C ALA A 572 -10.18 -27.73 16.53
N ARG A 573 -10.13 -27.86 17.86
CA ARG A 573 -10.97 -28.79 18.62
C ARG A 573 -12.46 -28.50 18.48
N PHE A 574 -12.85 -27.23 18.52
CA PHE A 574 -14.25 -26.82 18.30
C PHE A 574 -14.77 -27.23 16.91
N LEU A 575 -13.92 -27.09 15.89
CA LEU A 575 -14.18 -27.47 14.51
C LEU A 575 -14.10 -28.99 14.24
N GLY A 576 -13.73 -29.79 15.25
CA GLY A 576 -13.67 -31.25 15.15
C GLY A 576 -12.36 -31.81 14.57
N LEU A 577 -11.32 -30.98 14.44
CA LEU A 577 -9.97 -31.46 14.14
C LEU A 577 -9.32 -32.10 15.38
N PRO A 578 -8.58 -33.21 15.24
CA PRO A 578 -7.94 -33.87 16.37
C PRO A 578 -6.83 -33.02 17.00
N ASP A 579 -6.45 -33.35 18.24
CA ASP A 579 -5.21 -32.85 18.82
C ASP A 579 -4.00 -33.66 18.31
N ALA A 580 -2.79 -33.26 18.70
CA ALA A 580 -1.54 -33.90 18.26
C ALA A 580 -1.51 -35.42 18.54
N ALA A 581 -2.00 -35.85 19.71
CA ALA A 581 -2.02 -37.27 20.08
C ALA A 581 -3.03 -38.06 19.22
N GLY A 582 -4.23 -37.52 19.03
CA GLY A 582 -5.25 -38.13 18.17
C GLY A 582 -4.81 -38.20 16.71
N LEU A 583 -4.18 -37.14 16.21
CA LEU A 583 -3.65 -37.08 14.84
C LEU A 583 -2.56 -38.14 14.61
N ARG A 584 -1.64 -38.32 15.56
CA ARG A 584 -0.58 -39.34 15.48
C ARG A 584 -1.16 -40.75 15.29
N VAL A 585 -2.18 -41.11 16.07
CA VAL A 585 -2.84 -42.42 15.97
C VAL A 585 -3.53 -42.62 14.62
N MET A 586 -4.09 -41.56 14.04
CA MET A 586 -4.75 -41.63 12.74
C MET A 586 -3.73 -41.80 11.60
N LEU A 587 -2.64 -41.03 11.61
CA LEU A 587 -1.61 -41.08 10.57
C LEU A 587 -0.79 -42.38 10.58
N ALA A 588 -0.58 -42.98 11.76
CA ALA A 588 0.18 -44.23 11.93
C ALA A 588 -0.47 -45.46 11.26
N ARG A 589 -1.72 -45.36 10.80
CA ARG A 589 -2.47 -46.48 10.18
C ARG A 589 -2.07 -46.76 8.73
N HIS A 590 -1.33 -45.86 8.10
CA HIS A 590 -0.94 -45.99 6.70
C HIS A 590 0.48 -46.54 6.57
N GLY A 591 0.63 -47.64 5.84
CA GLY A 591 1.92 -48.15 5.40
C GLY A 591 2.21 -47.63 3.99
N MET A 592 3.42 -47.10 3.78
CA MET A 592 3.88 -46.58 2.48
C MET A 592 4.94 -47.48 1.87
N THR A 593 4.93 -47.59 0.55
CA THR A 593 5.99 -48.27 -0.19
C THR A 593 7.28 -47.49 -0.01
N HIS A 594 8.36 -48.19 0.34
CA HIS A 594 9.66 -47.56 0.49
C HIS A 594 10.22 -47.20 -0.88
N ARG A 595 10.50 -45.92 -1.09
CA ARG A 595 11.20 -45.40 -2.28
C ARG A 595 12.53 -44.80 -1.86
N ARG A 596 13.48 -44.81 -2.79
CA ARG A 596 14.77 -44.17 -2.58
C ARG A 596 14.56 -42.65 -2.40
N PRO A 597 15.09 -42.03 -1.34
CA PRO A 597 14.91 -40.61 -1.10
C PRO A 597 15.73 -39.77 -2.08
N ALA A 598 15.26 -38.55 -2.33
CA ALA A 598 15.92 -37.53 -3.14
C ALA A 598 15.80 -36.16 -2.47
N LEU A 599 16.56 -35.18 -2.97
CA LEU A 599 16.34 -33.78 -2.61
C LEU A 599 15.03 -33.30 -3.24
N LEU A 600 14.17 -32.75 -2.39
CA LEU A 600 12.88 -32.15 -2.72
C LEU A 600 12.97 -30.65 -2.45
N HIS A 601 12.28 -29.85 -3.24
CA HIS A 601 12.17 -28.40 -3.05
C HIS A 601 11.33 -28.08 -1.80
N GLY A 602 10.31 -28.89 -1.54
CA GLY A 602 9.49 -28.78 -0.35
C GLY A 602 8.37 -27.76 -0.48
N ASP A 603 8.51 -26.67 -1.24
CA ASP A 603 7.44 -25.68 -1.51
C ASP A 603 7.22 -25.25 -2.98
N LEU A 604 6.98 -26.20 -3.89
CA LEU A 604 6.70 -25.87 -5.30
C LEU A 604 5.25 -25.39 -5.54
N ASN A 605 4.96 -24.17 -5.09
CA ASN A 605 3.75 -23.44 -5.45
C ASN A 605 3.97 -22.57 -6.71
N PRO A 606 2.91 -22.03 -7.35
CA PRO A 606 3.05 -21.27 -8.61
C PRO A 606 3.95 -20.03 -8.55
N TRP A 607 4.04 -19.39 -7.39
CA TRP A 607 4.86 -18.20 -7.18
C TRP A 607 6.34 -18.51 -7.02
N ASN A 608 6.66 -19.77 -6.69
CA ASN A 608 8.03 -20.28 -6.61
C ASN A 608 8.54 -20.83 -7.97
N LEU A 609 7.78 -20.59 -9.04
CA LEU A 609 8.11 -20.96 -10.41
C LEU A 609 8.18 -19.70 -11.28
N VAL A 610 9.32 -19.45 -11.92
CA VAL A 610 9.49 -18.34 -12.87
C VAL A 610 9.61 -18.88 -14.29
N ARG A 611 8.77 -18.38 -15.21
CA ARG A 611 8.78 -18.82 -16.62
C ARG A 611 10.06 -18.43 -17.35
N ARG A 612 10.51 -19.34 -18.22
CA ARG A 612 11.69 -19.20 -19.07
C ARG A 612 11.36 -19.57 -20.52
N ASP A 613 12.10 -18.99 -21.45
CA ASP A 613 11.97 -19.26 -22.89
C ASP A 613 12.87 -20.43 -23.38
N ASP A 614 13.62 -21.07 -22.49
CA ASP A 614 14.53 -22.18 -22.82
C ASP A 614 13.92 -23.56 -22.55
N ALA A 615 14.69 -24.62 -22.86
CA ALA A 615 14.22 -26.00 -22.73
C ALA A 615 13.89 -26.44 -21.30
N LEU A 616 14.33 -25.71 -20.27
CA LEU A 616 13.98 -25.99 -18.87
C LEU A 616 12.58 -25.46 -18.52
N ALA A 617 12.08 -24.49 -19.29
CA ALA A 617 10.78 -23.83 -19.20
C ALA A 617 10.50 -23.05 -17.89
N LEU A 618 11.10 -23.43 -16.77
CA LEU A 618 10.88 -22.86 -15.45
C LEU A 618 12.18 -22.76 -14.64
N THR A 619 12.36 -21.69 -13.88
CA THR A 619 13.33 -21.63 -12.76
C THR A 619 12.59 -21.90 -11.44
N LEU A 620 13.16 -22.77 -10.59
CA LEU A 620 12.65 -23.07 -9.25
C LEU A 620 13.32 -22.14 -8.23
N ILE A 621 12.56 -21.26 -7.60
CA ILE A 621 13.05 -20.27 -6.62
C ILE A 621 12.51 -20.56 -5.22
N ASP A 622 13.15 -19.99 -4.19
CA ASP A 622 12.74 -20.10 -2.78
C ASP A 622 12.93 -21.50 -2.18
N TRP A 623 14.20 -21.92 -2.04
CA TRP A 623 14.62 -23.25 -1.59
C TRP A 623 14.66 -23.40 -0.06
N GLU A 624 14.07 -22.47 0.68
CA GLU A 624 14.13 -22.43 2.13
C GLU A 624 13.40 -23.61 2.81
N MET A 625 12.49 -24.28 2.09
CA MET A 625 11.75 -25.46 2.55
C MET A 625 12.32 -26.79 2.03
N ALA A 626 13.52 -26.76 1.44
CA ALA A 626 14.15 -27.95 0.89
C ALA A 626 14.20 -29.09 1.92
N VAL A 627 13.90 -30.31 1.48
CA VAL A 627 13.82 -31.50 2.33
C VAL A 627 14.30 -32.73 1.57
N VAL A 628 14.89 -33.72 2.25
CA VAL A 628 15.22 -35.00 1.64
C VAL A 628 14.11 -36.00 1.93
N GLY A 629 13.51 -36.56 0.89
CA GLY A 629 12.32 -37.37 1.05
C GLY A 629 11.91 -38.19 -0.15
N ASP A 630 10.70 -38.74 -0.08
CA ASP A 630 10.09 -39.53 -1.15
C ASP A 630 9.76 -38.60 -2.35
N PRO A 631 10.30 -38.84 -3.57
CA PRO A 631 10.02 -37.99 -4.73
C PRO A 631 8.54 -37.90 -5.12
N LEU A 632 7.72 -38.90 -4.76
CA LEU A 632 6.28 -38.85 -4.98
C LEU A 632 5.62 -37.69 -4.22
N TYR A 633 6.16 -37.35 -3.05
CA TYR A 633 5.63 -36.29 -2.21
C TYR A 633 5.70 -34.91 -2.87
N GLU A 634 6.80 -34.58 -3.56
CA GLU A 634 6.96 -33.28 -4.23
C GLU A 634 5.88 -33.10 -5.32
N LEU A 635 5.59 -34.13 -6.11
CA LEU A 635 4.52 -34.09 -7.11
C LEU A 635 3.16 -33.86 -6.49
N VAL A 636 2.86 -34.62 -5.42
CA VAL A 636 1.57 -34.53 -4.75
C VAL A 636 1.40 -33.15 -4.09
N ARG A 637 2.45 -32.63 -3.45
CA ARG A 637 2.43 -31.30 -2.82
C ARG A 637 2.31 -30.20 -3.87
N HIS A 638 3.06 -30.27 -4.96
CA HIS A 638 2.91 -29.31 -6.07
C HIS A 638 1.47 -29.28 -6.62
N MET A 639 0.88 -30.45 -6.90
CA MET A 639 -0.50 -30.55 -7.41
C MET A 639 -1.57 -30.13 -6.39
N HIS A 640 -1.23 -30.13 -5.10
CA HIS A 640 -2.08 -29.63 -4.02
C HIS A 640 -2.03 -28.09 -3.94
N LEU A 641 -0.85 -27.51 -4.16
CA LEU A 641 -0.62 -26.06 -4.10
C LEU A 641 -0.94 -25.32 -5.41
N THR A 642 -0.89 -26.02 -6.54
CA THR A 642 -1.01 -25.45 -7.89
C THR A 642 -2.30 -25.89 -8.57
N PRO A 643 -3.09 -24.95 -9.15
CA PRO A 643 -4.22 -25.32 -10.00
C PRO A 643 -3.77 -26.26 -11.13
N THR A 644 -4.14 -27.53 -11.03
CA THR A 644 -3.66 -28.56 -11.97
C THR A 644 -4.85 -29.25 -12.64
N ARG A 645 -5.02 -29.01 -13.94
CA ARG A 645 -6.02 -29.70 -14.77
C ARG A 645 -5.74 -31.20 -14.81
N ARG A 646 -6.78 -32.03 -14.99
CA ARG A 646 -6.63 -33.49 -14.98
C ARG A 646 -5.64 -33.98 -16.04
N GLU A 647 -5.69 -33.39 -17.23
CA GLU A 647 -4.83 -33.76 -18.37
C GLU A 647 -3.35 -33.45 -18.06
N ILE A 648 -3.07 -32.34 -17.37
CA ILE A 648 -1.72 -31.97 -16.95
C ILE A 648 -1.24 -32.89 -15.82
N ARG A 649 -2.12 -33.23 -14.88
CA ARG A 649 -1.81 -34.19 -13.80
C ARG A 649 -1.40 -35.55 -14.35
N GLU A 650 -2.20 -36.12 -15.25
CA GLU A 650 -1.92 -37.41 -15.90
C GLU A 650 -0.59 -37.35 -16.65
N ARG A 651 -0.37 -36.28 -17.42
CA ARG A 651 0.89 -36.05 -18.14
C ARG A 651 2.10 -36.00 -17.22
N MET A 652 2.00 -35.31 -16.08
CA MET A 652 3.09 -35.21 -15.10
C MET A 652 3.44 -36.58 -14.50
N PHE A 653 2.44 -37.35 -14.06
CA PHE A 653 2.68 -38.70 -13.54
C PHE A 653 3.23 -39.66 -14.60
N ASP A 654 2.68 -39.65 -15.82
CA ASP A 654 3.13 -40.51 -16.92
C ASP A 654 4.56 -40.17 -17.36
N ARG A 655 4.94 -38.89 -17.33
CA ARG A 655 6.32 -38.48 -17.63
C ARG A 655 7.25 -38.88 -16.50
N TRP A 656 6.86 -38.65 -15.25
CA TRP A 656 7.66 -38.99 -14.08
C TRP A 656 7.93 -40.50 -13.98
N GLU A 657 6.90 -41.33 -14.16
CA GLU A 657 7.02 -42.79 -14.16
C GLU A 657 7.94 -43.30 -15.27
N ARG A 658 7.87 -42.71 -16.47
CA ARG A 658 8.72 -43.11 -17.61
C ARG A 658 10.17 -42.66 -17.47
N ARG A 659 10.44 -41.58 -16.75
CA ARG A 659 11.78 -40.94 -16.70
C ARG A 659 12.61 -41.39 -15.51
N LEU A 660 11.97 -41.77 -14.41
CA LEU A 660 12.66 -42.27 -13.22
C LEU A 660 12.76 -43.79 -13.18
N ALA A 661 13.81 -44.28 -12.51
CA ALA A 661 13.96 -45.70 -12.22
C ALA A 661 12.88 -46.19 -11.23
N SER A 662 12.56 -47.49 -11.29
CA SER A 662 11.52 -48.08 -10.43
C SER A 662 11.77 -47.89 -8.94
N GLU A 663 13.03 -47.76 -8.49
CA GLU A 663 13.37 -47.46 -7.09
C GLU A 663 12.79 -46.12 -6.57
N PHE A 664 12.39 -45.20 -7.47
CA PHE A 664 11.77 -43.92 -7.14
C PHE A 664 10.27 -43.88 -7.42
N THR A 665 9.72 -44.86 -8.16
CA THR A 665 8.34 -44.83 -8.63
C THR A 665 7.50 -46.00 -8.13
N ASP A 666 8.11 -47.07 -7.61
CA ASP A 666 7.39 -48.27 -7.21
C ASP A 666 6.22 -47.98 -6.25
N GLY A 667 5.06 -48.62 -6.45
CA GLY A 667 3.86 -48.44 -5.62
C GLY A 667 3.16 -47.07 -5.69
N TRP A 668 3.58 -46.14 -6.57
CA TRP A 668 3.09 -44.74 -6.52
C TRP A 668 1.58 -44.61 -6.73
N ARG A 669 0.99 -45.48 -7.56
CA ARG A 669 -0.45 -45.51 -7.86
C ARG A 669 -1.29 -45.78 -6.62
N GLN A 670 -0.77 -46.59 -5.69
CA GLN A 670 -1.40 -46.83 -4.40
C GLN A 670 -1.07 -45.72 -3.40
N ASP A 671 0.12 -45.12 -3.41
CA ASP A 671 0.54 -44.28 -2.29
C ASP A 671 0.20 -42.79 -2.43
N TRP A 672 0.05 -42.25 -3.64
CA TRP A 672 -0.10 -40.79 -3.86
C TRP A 672 -1.28 -40.17 -3.09
N HIS A 673 -2.36 -40.93 -2.92
CA HIS A 673 -3.55 -40.45 -2.23
C HIS A 673 -3.34 -40.30 -0.72
N VAL A 674 -2.37 -40.99 -0.13
CA VAL A 674 -2.02 -40.87 1.29
C VAL A 674 -1.27 -39.57 1.53
N TYR A 675 -0.27 -39.22 0.71
CA TYR A 675 0.36 -37.90 0.79
C TYR A 675 -0.63 -36.77 0.57
N ARG A 676 -1.59 -36.93 -0.35
CA ARG A 676 -2.64 -35.93 -0.57
C ARG A 676 -3.51 -35.71 0.67
N LYS A 677 -3.84 -36.78 1.40
CA LYS A 677 -4.56 -36.67 2.68
C LYS A 677 -3.74 -35.89 3.71
N VAL A 678 -2.44 -36.18 3.83
CA VAL A 678 -1.53 -35.45 4.74
C VAL A 678 -1.51 -33.96 4.42
N GLU A 679 -1.34 -33.58 3.15
CA GLU A 679 -1.35 -32.17 2.75
C GLU A 679 -2.69 -31.49 2.99
N THR A 680 -3.80 -32.18 2.73
CA THR A 680 -5.15 -31.66 3.01
C THR A 680 -5.33 -31.37 4.50
N VAL A 681 -4.87 -32.28 5.36
CA VAL A 681 -4.90 -32.09 6.82
C VAL A 681 -3.97 -30.97 7.25
N ARG A 682 -2.75 -30.88 6.70
CA ARG A 682 -1.81 -29.80 6.99
C ARG A 682 -2.41 -28.43 6.65
N SER A 683 -2.95 -28.26 5.44
CA SER A 683 -3.60 -27.02 5.02
C SER A 683 -4.73 -26.62 5.98
N ALA A 684 -5.55 -27.58 6.42
CA ALA A 684 -6.62 -27.27 7.37
C ALA A 684 -6.10 -26.67 8.69
N TYR A 685 -4.97 -27.14 9.24
CA TYR A 685 -4.40 -26.54 10.45
C TYR A 685 -3.72 -25.20 10.18
N ILE A 686 -2.95 -25.08 9.09
CA ILE A 686 -2.22 -23.85 8.75
C ILE A 686 -3.19 -22.71 8.43
N ASP A 687 -4.22 -22.98 7.61
CA ASP A 687 -5.20 -21.97 7.19
C ASP A 687 -6.09 -21.55 8.36
N LEU A 688 -6.44 -22.49 9.25
CA LEU A 688 -7.11 -22.17 10.51
C LEU A 688 -6.30 -21.22 11.37
N ASP A 689 -5.02 -21.53 11.56
CA ASP A 689 -4.15 -20.72 12.41
C ASP A 689 -3.95 -19.33 11.80
N ARG A 690 -3.83 -19.21 10.47
CA ARG A 690 -3.80 -17.92 9.76
C ARG A 690 -5.09 -17.13 9.98
N LEU A 691 -6.26 -17.78 9.91
CA LEU A 691 -7.56 -17.19 10.19
C LEU A 691 -7.69 -16.68 11.65
N VAL A 692 -7.17 -17.44 12.61
CA VAL A 692 -7.31 -17.15 14.04
C VAL A 692 -6.36 -16.04 14.51
N THR A 693 -5.16 -15.95 13.92
CA THR A 693 -4.12 -14.98 14.31
C THR A 693 -4.03 -13.76 13.40
N GLY A 694 -4.60 -13.81 12.19
CA GLY A 694 -4.54 -12.73 11.21
C GLY A 694 -3.14 -12.48 10.62
N VAL A 695 -2.27 -13.48 10.63
CA VAL A 695 -0.86 -13.35 10.16
C VAL A 695 -0.78 -13.79 8.70
N ASN A 696 -0.07 -13.01 7.86
CA ASN A 696 0.19 -13.27 6.43
C ASN A 696 -1.05 -13.35 5.52
N LEU A 697 -2.11 -12.61 5.83
CA LEU A 697 -3.33 -12.56 5.01
C LEU A 697 -3.11 -11.94 3.61
N ASP A 698 -2.01 -11.20 3.43
CA ASP A 698 -1.73 -10.40 2.22
C ASP A 698 -1.03 -11.19 1.11
N ALA A 699 -0.55 -12.41 1.39
CA ALA A 699 0.06 -13.25 0.37
C ALA A 699 -1.05 -13.84 -0.54
N PRO A 700 -0.95 -13.72 -1.89
CA PRO A 700 -2.02 -14.13 -2.82
C PRO A 700 -2.47 -15.59 -2.66
N ASN A 701 -1.55 -16.47 -2.24
CA ASN A 701 -1.80 -17.88 -1.92
C ASN A 701 -2.65 -18.07 -0.65
N VAL A 702 -2.56 -17.17 0.33
CA VAL A 702 -3.29 -17.25 1.61
C VAL A 702 -4.74 -16.81 1.48
N ARG A 703 -5.02 -15.77 0.68
CA ARG A 703 -6.40 -15.28 0.45
C ARG A 703 -7.30 -16.34 -0.20
N ARG A 704 -6.79 -17.04 -1.22
CA ARG A 704 -7.48 -18.16 -1.89
C ARG A 704 -7.75 -19.34 -0.93
N ALA A 705 -6.80 -19.64 -0.04
CA ALA A 705 -6.93 -20.70 0.95
C ALA A 705 -7.98 -20.39 2.03
N ILE A 706 -8.12 -19.10 2.39
CA ILE A 706 -9.10 -18.61 3.36
C ILE A 706 -10.53 -18.65 2.81
N ASP A 707 -10.75 -18.17 1.59
CA ASP A 707 -12.07 -18.19 0.94
C ASP A 707 -12.59 -19.62 0.71
N SER A 708 -11.69 -20.61 0.67
CA SER A 708 -11.99 -22.03 0.48
C SER A 708 -11.88 -22.87 1.76
N TYR A 709 -11.65 -22.25 2.93
CA TYR A 709 -11.33 -22.98 4.17
C TYR A 709 -12.41 -23.99 4.58
N ALA A 710 -13.69 -23.69 4.36
CA ALA A 710 -14.79 -24.62 4.65
C ALA A 710 -14.68 -25.92 3.83
N VAL A 711 -14.24 -25.82 2.57
CA VAL A 711 -13.99 -26.97 1.70
C VAL A 711 -12.76 -27.73 2.17
N THR A 712 -11.67 -27.03 2.50
CA THR A 712 -10.44 -27.63 3.04
C THR A 712 -10.71 -28.40 4.33
N LEU A 713 -11.49 -27.84 5.26
CA LEU A 713 -11.89 -28.49 6.51
C LEU A 713 -12.75 -29.74 6.27
N ALA A 714 -13.71 -29.67 5.35
CA ALA A 714 -14.55 -30.83 5.00
C ALA A 714 -13.72 -31.97 4.39
N LEU A 715 -12.77 -31.64 3.50
CA LEU A 715 -11.86 -32.62 2.91
C LEU A 715 -10.90 -33.22 3.94
N ALA A 716 -10.38 -32.42 4.88
CA ALA A 716 -9.49 -32.88 5.95
C ALA A 716 -10.21 -33.80 6.93
N THR A 717 -11.39 -33.41 7.41
CA THR A 717 -12.21 -34.24 8.32
C THR A 717 -12.63 -35.56 7.66
N GLY A 718 -13.06 -35.52 6.39
CA GLY A 718 -13.33 -36.72 5.61
C GLY A 718 -12.10 -37.62 5.42
N SER A 719 -10.92 -37.02 5.18
CA SER A 719 -9.65 -37.76 5.03
C SER A 719 -9.22 -38.49 6.30
N LEU A 720 -9.58 -37.95 7.47
CA LEU A 720 -9.34 -38.53 8.79
C LEU A 720 -10.45 -39.50 9.24
N GLY A 721 -11.52 -39.66 8.46
CA GLY A 721 -12.67 -40.50 8.81
C GLY A 721 -13.53 -39.93 9.94
N LEU A 722 -13.53 -38.61 10.11
CA LEU A 722 -14.29 -37.88 11.13
C LEU A 722 -15.64 -37.39 10.58
N PRO A 723 -16.69 -37.31 11.41
CA PRO A 723 -18.00 -36.83 10.98
C PRO A 723 -17.92 -35.34 10.57
N ALA A 724 -18.39 -35.02 9.37
CA ALA A 724 -18.45 -33.65 8.88
C ALA A 724 -19.53 -32.86 9.66
N ARG A 725 -19.15 -31.72 10.25
CA ARG A 725 -20.10 -30.73 10.78
C ARG A 725 -20.37 -29.68 9.69
N PRO A 726 -21.64 -29.35 9.38
CA PRO A 726 -21.96 -28.25 8.47
C PRO A 726 -21.41 -26.94 9.02
N MET A 727 -20.73 -26.15 8.18
CA MET A 727 -20.30 -24.80 8.53
C MET A 727 -21.07 -23.78 7.68
N ASP A 728 -21.95 -23.01 8.32
CA ASP A 728 -22.53 -21.80 7.74
C ASP A 728 -21.57 -20.63 8.00
N ASN A 729 -20.68 -20.38 7.03
CA ASN A 729 -19.70 -19.29 6.99
C ASN A 729 -18.55 -19.35 8.06
N PRO A 730 -17.30 -19.57 7.64
CA PRO A 730 -16.15 -19.69 8.56
C PRO A 730 -15.88 -18.40 9.38
N HIS A 731 -16.18 -17.21 8.85
CA HIS A 731 -15.95 -15.93 9.55
C HIS A 731 -16.94 -15.67 10.70
N LEU A 732 -18.18 -16.14 10.57
CA LEU A 732 -19.22 -16.05 11.60
C LEU A 732 -19.00 -17.05 12.75
N THR A 733 -18.30 -18.16 12.46
CA THR A 733 -18.04 -19.19 13.46
C THR A 733 -16.80 -18.86 14.30
N LEU A 734 -15.78 -18.22 13.69
CA LEU A 734 -14.57 -17.73 14.39
C LEU A 734 -14.85 -16.59 15.37
N THR A 735 -15.90 -15.80 15.13
CA THR A 735 -16.38 -14.75 16.05
C THR A 735 -17.20 -15.31 17.23
N ASN A 736 -17.79 -16.50 17.07
CA ASN A 736 -18.60 -17.19 18.07
C ASN A 736 -17.84 -18.30 18.82
N ALA A 737 -16.57 -18.55 18.48
CA ALA A 737 -15.74 -19.52 19.18
C ALA A 737 -15.46 -19.03 20.63
N PRO A 738 -15.63 -19.88 21.65
CA PRO A 738 -15.39 -19.48 23.04
C PRO A 738 -13.93 -19.02 23.23
N ALA A 739 -13.76 -17.89 23.93
CA ALA A 739 -12.48 -17.22 24.17
C ALA A 739 -11.43 -18.08 24.88
#